data_AF-A0A0F2QZS2-F1
#
_entry.id   AF-A0A0F2QZS2-F1
#
_cell.length_a   1.000
_cell.length_b   1.000
_cell.length_c   1.000
_cell.angle_alpha   90.00
_cell.angle_beta   90.00
_cell.angle_gamma   90.00
#
_symmetry.space_group_name_H-M   'P 1'
#
loop_
_entity.id
_entity.type
_entity.pdbx_description
1 polymer ?
#
loop_
_entity_poly.entity_id
_entity_poly.type
_entity_poly.pdbx_seq_one_letter_code
_entity_poly.pdbx_strand_id
1 'polypeptide(L)'
;MIFQGDLSKYHPADALMFLSQLSLNGVLSIACDQRILTLAFKDGYLLDGQSLKADEKILRVLRFRKHIDMAQERQIRQIRSETGMPVRPILAELNFFQLAEIKNILELSIHEVLLELFLLETGTFHFTDTTMDADTAGIKLAAGALAITVLSQADEFRDFEKTIVTLDRAVHQKLPAGSLEGMPLEERVLTHLTAQPIRVGHLIATAPLGSYQTMQLIEQQLAAGTLCLCEVPDSLEQPKNTPPAIDPLFAAYKQTLRMLISADDVLKKLEAIIAFCKNYYDGILILTAKGTRLVHCKVITLDAQRSIRQQSFKGDLGGIDQDPLFQAVQRSRIGFFGKLFPSTLIERLVKIPLDGECALLPVLSSPHLSMFCYVYTERAYSGISPHHYLELLSWILAPIDKSALARPSTEAYSEPSGSSCPPCPGKIPQADGLKKNMARLVAHIDDLPPFPALAARTLEILADPNASMEEVEKTIAQDQAMIAKMIKVSNSVLYGGYQKVATLRQALTRLGAKTTKSLVLASSTRGYFFKNRNAMKTYGQFLWQHAIETGMAARRIAEVCGHEDPEQAFVAGIMHDIGKLVILMIDDEKYKEIQRLKVIEKLSTLEAETEALGMDHAALGRLLMEKWHMPEAVQVCTQFHHRHADAPQFGPLTAVVAYGNYLSHTLGSHPLNDHLEDEPLAHALQAIIGLNASSYMLLKVNILADFQNSEIVGES
;
A
#
# COMPACT_ATOMS: atom_id res chain seq x y z
N MET A 1 4.85 5.53 -26.85
CA MET A 1 4.08 4.33 -27.26
C MET A 1 4.57 3.95 -28.66
N ILE A 2 5.14 2.75 -28.83
CA ILE A 2 5.85 2.39 -30.08
C ILE A 2 4.97 1.55 -31.01
N PHE A 3 4.13 0.67 -30.47
CA PHE A 3 3.35 -0.28 -31.26
C PHE A 3 2.06 -0.71 -30.54
N GLN A 4 0.96 -0.88 -31.27
CA GLN A 4 -0.30 -1.42 -30.76
C GLN A 4 -1.03 -2.20 -31.85
N GLY A 5 -1.86 -3.17 -31.47
CA GLY A 5 -2.61 -3.97 -32.41
C GLY A 5 -3.76 -4.75 -31.77
N ASP A 6 -4.48 -5.46 -32.63
CA ASP A 6 -5.65 -6.26 -32.29
C ASP A 6 -5.41 -7.69 -32.75
N LEU A 7 -5.63 -8.65 -31.85
CA LEU A 7 -5.39 -10.08 -32.09
C LEU A 7 -6.32 -10.65 -33.17
N SER A 8 -7.42 -9.97 -33.49
CA SER A 8 -8.28 -10.33 -34.64
C SER A 8 -7.62 -10.07 -36.00
N LYS A 9 -6.57 -9.25 -36.05
CA LYS A 9 -5.92 -8.81 -37.30
C LYS A 9 -4.48 -9.30 -37.44
N TYR A 10 -3.79 -9.47 -36.32
CA TYR A 10 -2.37 -9.84 -36.29
C TYR A 10 -2.14 -10.92 -35.23
N HIS A 11 -1.39 -11.96 -35.60
CA HIS A 11 -1.06 -13.01 -34.66
C HIS A 11 -0.06 -12.46 -33.62
N PRO A 12 -0.24 -12.72 -32.31
CA PRO A 12 0.64 -12.18 -31.27
C PRO A 12 2.10 -12.64 -31.41
N ALA A 13 2.33 -13.78 -32.05
CA ALA A 13 3.67 -14.26 -32.39
C ALA A 13 4.43 -13.30 -33.33
N ASP A 14 3.73 -12.66 -34.28
CA ASP A 14 4.35 -11.70 -35.19
C ASP A 14 4.84 -10.47 -34.44
N ALA A 15 4.05 -9.99 -33.47
CA ALA A 15 4.43 -8.89 -32.59
C ALA A 15 5.68 -9.24 -31.76
N LEU A 16 5.72 -10.45 -31.19
CA LEU A 16 6.88 -10.96 -30.45
C LEU A 16 8.12 -11.09 -31.33
N MET A 17 7.97 -11.61 -32.55
CA MET A 17 9.07 -11.74 -33.51
C MET A 17 9.62 -10.38 -33.92
N PHE A 18 8.74 -9.41 -34.17
CA PHE A 18 9.10 -8.05 -34.52
C PHE A 18 9.85 -7.34 -33.37
N LEU A 19 9.34 -7.44 -32.14
CA LEU A 19 10.00 -6.88 -30.95
C LEU A 19 11.38 -7.50 -30.73
N SER A 20 11.53 -8.80 -30.96
CA SER A 20 12.81 -9.50 -30.88
C SER A 20 13.83 -8.98 -31.89
N GLN A 21 13.43 -8.68 -33.12
CA GLN A 21 14.33 -8.18 -34.18
C GLN A 21 14.77 -6.75 -33.93
N LEU A 22 13.87 -5.90 -33.42
CA LEU A 22 14.16 -4.50 -33.15
C LEU A 22 14.96 -4.27 -31.86
N SER A 23 15.18 -5.30 -31.05
CA SER A 23 15.89 -5.22 -29.77
C SER A 23 15.34 -4.14 -28.83
N LEU A 24 14.01 -3.97 -28.82
CA LEU A 24 13.36 -2.92 -28.04
C LEU A 24 13.29 -3.28 -26.55
N ASN A 25 13.35 -2.23 -25.72
CA ASN A 25 13.21 -2.31 -24.27
C ASN A 25 11.81 -1.84 -23.88
N GLY A 26 11.14 -2.55 -22.98
CA GLY A 26 9.82 -2.15 -22.51
C GLY A 26 8.90 -3.31 -22.21
N VAL A 27 7.60 -3.01 -22.11
CA VAL A 27 6.58 -3.99 -21.70
C VAL A 27 5.53 -4.13 -22.79
N LEU A 28 5.31 -5.35 -23.26
CA LEU A 28 4.15 -5.72 -24.07
C LEU A 28 3.00 -6.07 -23.13
N SER A 29 1.91 -5.33 -23.20
CA SER A 29 0.71 -5.56 -22.40
C SER A 29 -0.43 -5.97 -23.30
N ILE A 30 -1.12 -7.06 -22.96
CA ILE A 30 -2.25 -7.62 -23.69
C ILE A 30 -3.48 -7.57 -22.81
N ALA A 31 -4.55 -6.95 -23.29
CA ALA A 31 -5.84 -6.85 -22.61
C ALA A 31 -6.90 -7.63 -23.39
N CYS A 32 -7.51 -8.61 -22.72
CA CYS A 32 -8.63 -9.40 -23.23
C CYS A 32 -9.68 -9.54 -22.13
N ASP A 33 -10.88 -8.99 -22.34
CA ASP A 33 -11.96 -8.94 -21.34
C ASP A 33 -11.50 -8.30 -20.01
N GLN A 34 -11.57 -9.07 -18.91
CA GLN A 34 -11.08 -8.69 -17.58
C GLN A 34 -9.63 -9.15 -17.31
N ARG A 35 -8.97 -9.77 -18.30
CA ARG A 35 -7.63 -10.34 -18.17
C ARG A 35 -6.59 -9.40 -18.76
N ILE A 36 -5.48 -9.25 -18.04
CA ILE A 36 -4.30 -8.51 -18.50
C ILE A 36 -3.10 -9.44 -18.41
N LEU A 37 -2.36 -9.56 -19.50
CA LEU A 37 -1.08 -10.25 -19.56
C LEU A 37 0.01 -9.22 -19.84
N THR A 38 1.19 -9.40 -19.25
CA THR A 38 2.34 -8.53 -19.54
C THR A 38 3.60 -9.36 -19.77
N LEU A 39 4.45 -8.89 -20.68
CA LEU A 39 5.75 -9.47 -21.00
C LEU A 39 6.79 -8.35 -21.01
N ALA A 40 7.86 -8.52 -20.26
CA ALA A 40 8.95 -7.55 -20.16
C ALA A 40 10.11 -7.92 -21.08
N PHE A 41 10.55 -6.95 -21.88
CA PHE A 41 11.60 -7.09 -22.89
C PHE A 41 12.79 -6.21 -22.59
N LYS A 42 13.97 -6.76 -22.86
CA LYS A 42 15.22 -6.01 -22.88
C LYS A 42 16.19 -6.57 -23.91
N ASP A 43 16.64 -5.73 -24.84
CA ASP A 43 17.63 -6.07 -25.88
C ASP A 43 17.30 -7.36 -26.66
N GLY A 44 16.02 -7.57 -26.98
CA GLY A 44 15.55 -8.76 -27.70
C GLY A 44 15.35 -10.02 -26.83
N TYR A 45 15.56 -9.91 -25.52
CA TYR A 45 15.31 -10.98 -24.55
C TYR A 45 14.05 -10.70 -23.72
N LEU A 46 13.33 -11.77 -23.37
CA LEU A 46 12.29 -11.77 -22.35
C LEU A 46 12.92 -11.94 -20.97
N LEU A 47 12.55 -11.05 -20.06
CA LEU A 47 13.00 -11.04 -18.67
C LEU A 47 11.92 -11.52 -17.70
N ASP A 48 10.66 -11.20 -18.00
CA ASP A 48 9.53 -11.53 -17.15
C ASP A 48 8.23 -11.67 -17.94
N GLY A 49 7.27 -12.38 -17.36
CA GLY A 49 5.93 -12.58 -17.89
C GLY A 49 4.95 -12.76 -16.75
N GLN A 50 3.83 -12.02 -16.81
CA GLN A 50 2.84 -12.00 -15.74
C GLN A 50 1.42 -12.18 -16.29
N SER A 51 0.68 -13.12 -15.72
CA SER A 51 -0.77 -13.25 -15.87
C SER A 51 -1.35 -13.88 -14.60
N LEU A 52 -2.65 -13.67 -14.35
CA LEU A 52 -3.31 -14.26 -13.19
C LEU A 52 -3.21 -15.80 -13.19
N LYS A 53 -3.28 -16.44 -14.37
CA LYS A 53 -3.16 -17.90 -14.49
C LYS A 53 -1.73 -18.37 -14.25
N ALA A 54 -0.74 -17.68 -14.81
CA ALA A 54 0.66 -17.99 -14.58
C ALA A 54 1.04 -17.83 -13.09
N ASP A 55 0.57 -16.77 -12.44
CA ASP A 55 0.78 -16.53 -11.01
C ASP A 55 0.21 -17.68 -10.14
N GLU A 56 -1.01 -18.12 -10.42
CA GLU A 56 -1.61 -19.28 -9.75
C GLU A 56 -0.81 -20.56 -9.98
N LYS A 57 -0.28 -20.73 -11.19
CA LYS A 57 0.52 -21.89 -11.55
C LYS A 57 1.84 -21.91 -10.79
N ILE A 58 2.55 -20.79 -10.76
CA ILE A 58 3.83 -20.63 -10.08
C ILE A 58 3.69 -20.93 -8.59
N LEU A 59 2.66 -20.40 -7.92
CA LEU A 59 2.43 -20.66 -6.49
C LEU A 59 2.27 -22.16 -6.21
N ARG A 60 1.55 -22.88 -7.07
CA ARG A 60 1.39 -24.34 -6.95
C ARG A 60 2.70 -25.08 -7.14
N VAL A 61 3.50 -24.69 -8.14
CA VAL A 61 4.81 -25.29 -8.42
C VAL A 61 5.79 -25.02 -7.27
N LEU A 62 5.81 -23.79 -6.74
CA LEU A 62 6.63 -23.40 -5.60
C LEU A 62 6.28 -24.22 -4.35
N ARG A 63 4.98 -24.38 -4.05
CA ARG A 63 4.52 -25.21 -2.94
C ARG A 63 4.88 -26.68 -3.15
N PHE A 64 4.64 -27.20 -4.36
CA PHE A 64 4.93 -28.60 -4.68
C PHE A 64 6.43 -28.93 -4.57
N ARG A 65 7.29 -28.00 -5.01
CA ARG A 65 8.75 -28.10 -4.86
C ARG A 65 9.28 -27.69 -3.48
N LYS A 66 8.38 -27.32 -2.55
CA LYS A 66 8.69 -26.91 -1.17
C LYS A 66 9.58 -25.66 -1.04
N HIS A 67 9.53 -24.76 -2.02
CA HIS A 67 10.15 -23.43 -1.89
C HIS A 67 9.33 -22.48 -1.01
N ILE A 68 8.02 -22.71 -0.93
CA ILE A 68 7.11 -22.00 -0.01
C ILE A 68 6.22 -22.99 0.74
N ASP A 69 5.83 -22.62 1.95
CA ASP A 69 4.82 -23.34 2.74
C ASP A 69 3.40 -22.77 2.56
N MET A 70 2.42 -23.37 3.25
CA MET A 70 1.01 -22.97 3.19
C MET A 70 0.74 -21.58 3.79
N ALA A 71 1.53 -21.15 4.78
CA ALA A 71 1.37 -19.85 5.42
C ALA A 71 1.91 -18.75 4.50
N GLN A 72 3.09 -18.98 3.91
CA GLN A 72 3.70 -18.11 2.90
C GLN A 72 2.84 -18.01 1.65
N GLU A 73 2.27 -19.12 1.15
CA GLU A 73 1.33 -19.07 0.02
C GLU A 73 0.09 -18.21 0.35
N ARG A 74 -0.49 -18.36 1.56
CA ARG A 74 -1.61 -17.52 2.01
C ARG A 74 -1.22 -16.06 2.08
N GLN A 75 -0.05 -15.73 2.61
CA GLN A 75 0.46 -14.37 2.68
C GLN A 75 0.65 -13.77 1.29
N ILE A 76 1.25 -14.50 0.34
CA ILE A 76 1.43 -14.03 -1.05
C ILE A 76 0.06 -13.80 -1.71
N ARG A 77 -0.90 -14.69 -1.50
CA ARG A 77 -2.27 -14.55 -2.03
C ARG A 77 -3.00 -13.35 -1.42
N GLN A 78 -2.80 -13.10 -0.12
CA GLN A 78 -3.39 -11.97 0.57
C GLN A 78 -2.84 -10.66 0.01
N ILE A 79 -1.51 -10.52 -0.04
CA ILE A 79 -0.84 -9.34 -0.62
C ILE A 79 -1.33 -9.11 -2.05
N ARG A 80 -1.36 -10.16 -2.88
CA ARG A 80 -1.86 -10.04 -4.26
C ARG A 80 -3.32 -9.60 -4.34
N SER A 81 -4.17 -10.07 -3.43
CA SER A 81 -5.59 -9.68 -3.39
C SER A 81 -5.79 -8.23 -2.94
N GLU A 82 -4.92 -7.73 -2.06
CA GLU A 82 -4.98 -6.38 -1.50
C GLU A 82 -4.32 -5.34 -2.39
N THR A 83 -3.13 -5.64 -2.92
CA THR A 83 -2.31 -4.70 -3.71
C THR A 83 -2.53 -4.84 -5.20
N GLY A 84 -3.00 -6.01 -5.66
CA GLY A 84 -3.05 -6.35 -7.07
C GLY A 84 -1.66 -6.57 -7.71
N MET A 85 -0.59 -6.67 -6.90
CA MET A 85 0.76 -6.92 -7.39
C MET A 85 0.91 -8.36 -7.91
N PRO A 86 1.63 -8.58 -9.02
CA PRO A 86 1.95 -9.92 -9.51
C PRO A 86 2.82 -10.71 -8.51
N VAL A 87 2.83 -12.04 -8.63
CA VAL A 87 3.54 -12.91 -7.67
C VAL A 87 5.05 -12.65 -7.63
N ARG A 88 5.72 -12.41 -8.77
CA ARG A 88 7.18 -12.24 -8.80
C ARG A 88 7.66 -11.02 -8.00
N PRO A 89 7.12 -9.80 -8.17
CA PRO A 89 7.43 -8.66 -7.29
C PRO A 89 7.22 -8.96 -5.80
N ILE A 90 6.13 -9.65 -5.46
CA ILE A 90 5.84 -10.04 -4.07
C ILE A 90 6.95 -10.98 -3.54
N LEU A 91 7.38 -11.96 -4.33
CA LEU A 91 8.48 -12.86 -3.95
C LEU A 91 9.81 -12.11 -3.79
N ALA A 92 10.07 -11.10 -4.63
CA ALA A 92 11.26 -10.26 -4.55
C ALA A 92 11.29 -9.42 -3.25
N GLU A 93 10.13 -8.90 -2.85
CA GLU A 93 9.97 -8.06 -1.68
C GLU A 93 9.98 -8.84 -0.37
N LEU A 94 9.30 -10.00 -0.34
CA LEU A 94 9.24 -10.86 0.85
C LEU A 94 10.57 -11.57 1.14
N ASN A 95 11.45 -11.68 0.14
CA ASN A 95 12.81 -12.22 0.24
C ASN A 95 12.91 -13.56 1.00
N PHE A 96 11.94 -14.46 0.78
CA PHE A 96 11.93 -15.79 1.40
C PHE A 96 13.11 -16.67 0.98
N PHE A 97 13.60 -16.47 -0.23
CA PHE A 97 14.73 -17.15 -0.86
C PHE A 97 15.25 -16.26 -2.01
N GLN A 98 16.46 -16.54 -2.51
CA GLN A 98 16.99 -15.80 -3.65
C GLN A 98 16.23 -16.16 -4.93
N LEU A 99 15.80 -15.17 -5.71
CA LEU A 99 15.06 -15.43 -6.95
C LEU A 99 15.85 -16.27 -7.97
N ALA A 100 17.18 -16.22 -7.92
CA ALA A 100 18.05 -17.07 -8.74
C ALA A 100 17.85 -18.58 -8.47
N GLU A 101 17.47 -18.97 -7.24
CA GLU A 101 17.23 -20.37 -6.88
C GLU A 101 15.98 -20.95 -7.54
N ILE A 102 15.00 -20.09 -7.87
CA ILE A 102 13.75 -20.46 -8.52
C ILE A 102 13.71 -20.06 -10.00
N LYS A 103 14.88 -19.80 -10.61
CA LYS A 103 14.98 -19.35 -12.01
C LYS A 103 14.13 -20.17 -12.97
N ASN A 104 14.22 -21.50 -12.92
CA ASN A 104 13.45 -22.40 -13.80
C ASN A 104 11.92 -22.27 -13.60
N ILE A 105 11.45 -21.89 -12.41
CA ILE A 105 10.02 -21.68 -12.12
C ILE A 105 9.57 -20.31 -12.65
N LEU A 106 10.44 -19.31 -12.60
CA LEU A 106 10.17 -18.00 -13.20
C LEU A 106 10.21 -18.06 -14.74
N GLU A 107 11.11 -18.86 -15.32
CA GLU A 107 11.09 -19.15 -16.76
C GLU A 107 9.77 -19.84 -17.15
N LEU A 108 9.27 -20.77 -16.34
CA LEU A 108 7.95 -21.36 -16.54
C LEU A 108 6.84 -20.30 -16.58
N SER A 109 6.91 -19.24 -15.77
CA SER A 109 5.95 -18.12 -15.85
C SER A 109 5.85 -17.55 -17.25
N ILE A 110 7.01 -17.26 -17.86
CA ILE A 110 7.09 -16.67 -19.20
C ILE A 110 6.47 -17.64 -20.22
N HIS A 111 6.77 -18.93 -20.11
CA HIS A 111 6.17 -19.95 -20.97
C HIS A 111 4.65 -20.03 -20.81
N GLU A 112 4.12 -20.00 -19.58
CA GLU A 112 2.67 -20.03 -19.32
C GLU A 112 1.96 -18.81 -19.90
N VAL A 113 2.56 -17.62 -19.76
CA VAL A 113 2.01 -16.37 -20.29
C VAL A 113 2.02 -16.37 -21.82
N LEU A 114 3.09 -16.87 -22.44
CA LEU A 114 3.18 -16.99 -23.90
C LEU A 114 2.19 -18.03 -24.45
N LEU A 115 2.06 -19.18 -23.78
CA LEU A 115 1.08 -20.19 -24.16
C LEU A 115 -0.34 -19.65 -24.03
N GLU A 116 -0.65 -18.96 -22.93
CA GLU A 116 -1.95 -18.29 -22.76
C GLU A 116 -2.19 -17.26 -23.86
N LEU A 117 -1.20 -16.43 -24.17
CA LEU A 117 -1.27 -15.42 -25.22
C LEU A 117 -1.53 -16.03 -26.60
N PHE A 118 -0.85 -17.11 -26.97
CA PHE A 118 -0.99 -17.75 -28.27
C PHE A 118 -2.29 -18.54 -28.43
N LEU A 119 -2.92 -18.92 -27.32
CA LEU A 119 -4.25 -19.52 -27.31
C LEU A 119 -5.39 -18.48 -27.33
N LEU A 120 -5.10 -17.18 -27.20
CA LEU A 120 -6.13 -16.14 -27.33
C LEU A 120 -6.59 -15.96 -28.78
N GLU A 121 -7.89 -15.87 -28.98
CA GLU A 121 -8.51 -15.56 -30.28
C GLU A 121 -8.81 -14.07 -30.45
N THR A 122 -8.97 -13.35 -29.34
CA THR A 122 -9.33 -11.92 -29.32
C THR A 122 -8.54 -11.18 -28.24
N GLY A 123 -8.40 -9.87 -28.41
CA GLY A 123 -7.74 -9.00 -27.44
C GLY A 123 -6.96 -7.88 -28.13
N THR A 124 -6.54 -6.90 -27.33
CA THR A 124 -5.73 -5.78 -27.79
C THR A 124 -4.37 -5.83 -27.12
N PHE A 125 -3.31 -5.53 -27.86
CA PHE A 125 -1.97 -5.47 -27.30
C PHE A 125 -1.33 -4.11 -27.56
N HIS A 126 -0.49 -3.67 -26.63
CA HIS A 126 0.27 -2.44 -26.74
C HIS A 126 1.67 -2.62 -26.16
N PHE A 127 2.66 -2.03 -26.82
CA PHE A 127 4.04 -2.00 -26.35
C PHE A 127 4.39 -0.60 -25.85
N THR A 128 4.81 -0.55 -24.59
CA THR A 128 5.26 0.68 -23.92
C THR A 128 6.75 0.60 -23.68
N ASP A 129 7.49 1.46 -24.38
CA ASP A 129 8.92 1.66 -24.15
C ASP A 129 9.15 2.19 -22.74
N THR A 130 9.88 1.41 -21.95
CA THR A 130 10.14 1.69 -20.54
C THR A 130 11.53 1.16 -20.22
N THR A 131 12.33 1.93 -19.48
CA THR A 131 13.63 1.47 -18.98
C THR A 131 13.41 0.33 -17.99
N MET A 132 13.87 -0.86 -18.34
CA MET A 132 13.82 -2.05 -17.48
C MET A 132 15.12 -2.18 -16.69
N ASP A 133 15.01 -2.36 -15.38
CA ASP A 133 16.14 -2.65 -14.50
C ASP A 133 16.80 -3.99 -14.87
N ALA A 134 17.98 -4.25 -14.33
CA ALA A 134 18.64 -5.54 -14.50
C ALA A 134 17.84 -6.63 -13.78
N ASP A 135 17.53 -7.73 -14.48
CA ASP A 135 16.82 -8.84 -13.86
C ASP A 135 17.67 -9.50 -12.75
N THR A 136 17.20 -9.38 -11.52
CA THR A 136 17.81 -9.96 -10.32
C THR A 136 17.77 -11.48 -10.29
N ALA A 137 16.90 -12.13 -11.08
CA ALA A 137 16.84 -13.58 -11.23
C ALA A 137 17.76 -14.13 -12.34
N GLY A 138 18.38 -13.26 -13.14
CA GLY A 138 19.30 -13.64 -14.23
C GLY A 138 18.61 -14.34 -15.42
N ILE A 139 17.33 -14.09 -15.66
CA ILE A 139 16.58 -14.64 -16.79
C ILE A 139 16.88 -13.83 -18.04
N LYS A 140 17.23 -14.54 -19.11
CA LYS A 140 17.43 -13.98 -20.44
C LYS A 140 17.00 -15.02 -21.48
N LEU A 141 15.72 -15.00 -21.84
CA LEU A 141 15.17 -15.91 -22.85
C LEU A 141 15.10 -15.19 -24.19
N ALA A 142 15.69 -15.75 -25.25
CA ALA A 142 15.65 -15.14 -26.57
C ALA A 142 14.21 -15.13 -27.10
N ALA A 143 13.62 -13.93 -27.24
CA ALA A 143 12.19 -13.78 -27.46
C ALA A 143 11.72 -14.47 -28.76
N GLY A 144 12.47 -14.31 -29.85
CA GLY A 144 12.13 -14.91 -31.14
C GLY A 144 12.19 -16.44 -31.13
N ALA A 145 13.25 -17.03 -30.57
CA ALA A 145 13.38 -18.49 -30.48
C ALA A 145 12.26 -19.08 -29.61
N LEU A 146 11.99 -18.43 -28.47
CA LEU A 146 10.94 -18.86 -27.55
C LEU A 146 9.55 -18.75 -28.17
N ALA A 147 9.27 -17.68 -28.92
CA ALA A 147 8.00 -17.49 -29.61
C ALA A 147 7.73 -18.63 -30.61
N ILE A 148 8.73 -19.06 -31.38
CA ILE A 148 8.57 -20.17 -32.33
C ILE A 148 8.25 -21.47 -31.59
N THR A 149 9.00 -21.77 -30.52
CA THR A 149 8.78 -22.98 -29.73
C THR A 149 7.38 -23.00 -29.10
N VAL A 150 6.98 -21.92 -28.42
CA VAL A 150 5.67 -21.88 -27.74
C VAL A 150 4.51 -21.80 -28.74
N LEU A 151 4.73 -21.26 -29.94
CA LEU A 151 3.72 -21.30 -31.01
C LEU A 151 3.43 -22.73 -31.45
N SER A 152 4.47 -23.53 -31.70
CA SER A 152 4.31 -24.97 -31.99
C SER A 152 3.56 -25.68 -30.88
N GLN A 153 3.89 -25.38 -29.62
CA GLN A 153 3.22 -25.95 -28.45
C GLN A 153 1.73 -25.55 -28.38
N ALA A 154 1.39 -24.32 -28.74
CA ALA A 154 0.00 -23.84 -28.76
C ALA A 154 -0.83 -24.54 -29.85
N ASP A 155 -0.22 -24.80 -31.02
CA ASP A 155 -0.88 -25.54 -32.10
C ASP A 155 -1.12 -27.01 -31.71
N GLU A 156 -0.13 -27.68 -31.13
CA GLU A 156 -0.30 -29.03 -30.55
C GLU A 156 -1.39 -29.05 -29.48
N PHE A 157 -1.47 -28.01 -28.64
CA PHE A 157 -2.50 -27.90 -27.60
C PHE A 157 -3.91 -27.81 -28.20
N ARG A 158 -4.09 -27.05 -29.30
CA ARG A 158 -5.37 -26.97 -30.04
C ARG A 158 -5.74 -28.32 -30.65
N ASP A 159 -4.77 -29.04 -31.20
CA ASP A 159 -5.00 -30.35 -31.81
C ASP A 159 -5.35 -31.41 -30.77
N PHE A 160 -4.72 -31.36 -29.60
CA PHE A 160 -5.12 -32.16 -28.44
C PHE A 160 -6.56 -31.85 -28.02
N GLU A 161 -6.94 -30.58 -27.86
CA GLU A 161 -8.30 -30.19 -27.48
C GLU A 161 -9.34 -30.72 -28.49
N LYS A 162 -9.06 -30.63 -29.79
CA LYS A 162 -9.92 -31.21 -30.84
C LYS A 162 -10.04 -32.72 -30.71
N THR A 163 -8.94 -33.41 -30.38
CA THR A 163 -8.91 -34.88 -30.21
C THR A 163 -9.80 -35.32 -29.05
N ILE A 164 -9.80 -34.58 -27.95
CA ILE A 164 -10.69 -34.83 -26.81
C ILE A 164 -12.05 -34.13 -26.93
N VAL A 165 -12.32 -33.42 -28.04
CA VAL A 165 -13.49 -32.56 -28.32
C VAL A 165 -13.51 -31.26 -27.53
N THR A 166 -13.30 -31.30 -26.22
CA THR A 166 -13.30 -30.11 -25.36
C THR A 166 -12.54 -30.37 -24.06
N LEU A 167 -11.87 -29.33 -23.55
CA LEU A 167 -11.26 -29.35 -22.21
C LEU A 167 -12.27 -29.55 -21.07
N ASP A 168 -13.57 -29.37 -21.32
CA ASP A 168 -14.62 -29.62 -20.33
C ASP A 168 -14.90 -31.10 -20.09
N ARG A 169 -14.37 -32.00 -20.93
CA ARG A 169 -14.50 -33.44 -20.69
C ARG A 169 -13.81 -33.84 -19.39
N ALA A 170 -14.40 -34.81 -18.69
CA ALA A 170 -13.79 -35.41 -17.51
C ALA A 170 -12.83 -36.52 -17.91
N VAL A 171 -11.77 -36.68 -17.12
CA VAL A 171 -10.82 -37.78 -17.21
C VAL A 171 -10.71 -38.45 -15.86
N HIS A 172 -10.56 -39.77 -15.85
CA HIS A 172 -10.30 -40.54 -14.64
C HIS A 172 -9.32 -41.68 -14.90
N GLN A 173 -8.62 -42.11 -13.85
CA GLN A 173 -7.72 -43.26 -13.93
C GLN A 173 -8.48 -44.58 -14.07
N LYS A 174 -7.89 -45.53 -14.82
CA LYS A 174 -8.39 -46.90 -15.00
C LYS A 174 -7.52 -47.96 -14.30
N LEU A 175 -6.38 -47.59 -13.71
CA LEU A 175 -5.47 -48.54 -13.05
C LEU A 175 -5.99 -49.02 -11.68
N PRO A 176 -5.75 -50.29 -11.30
CA PRO A 176 -5.80 -50.73 -9.91
C PRO A 176 -4.66 -50.07 -9.11
N ALA A 177 -4.92 -49.71 -7.85
CA ALA A 177 -4.10 -48.85 -6.99
C ALA A 177 -2.69 -49.37 -6.59
N GLY A 178 -2.14 -50.36 -7.30
CA GLY A 178 -0.88 -51.06 -6.95
C GLY A 178 0.28 -50.89 -7.93
N SER A 179 0.12 -50.26 -9.10
CA SER A 179 1.15 -50.21 -10.16
C SER A 179 1.94 -48.89 -10.22
N LEU A 180 2.15 -48.21 -9.08
CA LEU A 180 2.82 -46.90 -9.00
C LEU A 180 4.34 -46.98 -8.79
N GLU A 181 4.87 -48.19 -8.56
CA GLU A 181 6.30 -48.41 -8.38
C GLU A 181 7.03 -48.35 -9.73
N GLY A 182 7.92 -47.36 -9.88
CA GLY A 182 8.74 -47.17 -11.08
C GLY A 182 8.31 -46.03 -12.02
N MET A 183 7.15 -45.40 -11.78
CA MET A 183 6.70 -44.25 -12.59
C MET A 183 7.44 -42.95 -12.22
N PRO A 184 7.72 -42.07 -13.21
CA PRO A 184 8.21 -40.71 -12.98
C PRO A 184 7.31 -39.93 -12.00
N LEU A 185 7.90 -38.97 -11.29
CA LEU A 185 7.19 -38.19 -10.27
C LEU A 185 5.96 -37.46 -10.86
N GLU A 186 6.11 -36.92 -12.06
CA GLU A 186 5.08 -36.18 -12.79
C GLU A 186 3.87 -37.05 -13.12
N GLU A 187 4.11 -38.28 -13.60
CA GLU A 187 3.06 -39.24 -13.89
C GLU A 187 2.30 -39.64 -12.62
N ARG A 188 3.02 -39.89 -11.52
CA ARG A 188 2.42 -40.22 -10.21
C ARG A 188 1.52 -39.10 -9.69
N VAL A 189 1.93 -37.84 -9.87
CA VAL A 189 1.12 -36.67 -9.51
C VAL A 189 -0.17 -36.64 -10.32
N LEU A 190 -0.09 -36.87 -11.63
CA LEU A 190 -1.25 -36.89 -12.50
C LEU A 190 -2.22 -38.03 -12.14
N THR A 191 -1.70 -39.22 -11.87
CA THR A 191 -2.49 -40.37 -11.40
C THR A 191 -3.18 -40.09 -10.07
N HIS A 192 -2.51 -39.40 -9.14
CA HIS A 192 -3.13 -38.99 -7.88
C HIS A 192 -4.26 -37.97 -8.07
N LEU A 193 -4.06 -36.96 -8.92
CA LEU A 193 -5.07 -35.93 -9.21
C LEU A 193 -6.29 -36.47 -9.98
N THR A 194 -6.12 -37.56 -10.72
CA THR A 194 -7.17 -38.22 -11.51
C THR A 194 -7.80 -39.42 -10.79
N ALA A 195 -7.55 -39.56 -9.48
CA ALA A 195 -8.16 -40.60 -8.65
C ALA A 195 -9.70 -40.47 -8.59
N GLN A 196 -10.21 -39.25 -8.71
CA GLN A 196 -11.62 -38.96 -8.99
C GLN A 196 -11.74 -38.33 -10.37
N PRO A 197 -12.92 -38.44 -11.03
CA PRO A 197 -13.17 -37.74 -12.27
C PRO A 197 -12.89 -36.24 -12.13
N ILE A 198 -12.12 -35.69 -13.05
CA ILE A 198 -11.74 -34.27 -13.06
C ILE A 198 -11.78 -33.75 -14.50
N ARG A 199 -12.25 -32.51 -14.71
CA ARG A 199 -12.24 -31.90 -16.05
C ARG A 199 -10.80 -31.72 -16.53
N VAL A 200 -10.52 -32.02 -17.79
CA VAL A 200 -9.16 -31.90 -18.36
C VAL A 200 -8.63 -30.49 -18.22
N GLY A 201 -9.44 -29.46 -18.50
CA GLY A 201 -9.03 -28.07 -18.31
C GLY A 201 -8.72 -27.71 -16.85
N HIS A 202 -9.51 -28.25 -15.90
CA HIS A 202 -9.23 -28.04 -14.47
C HIS A 202 -7.98 -28.79 -14.02
N LEU A 203 -7.74 -29.99 -14.52
CA LEU A 203 -6.55 -30.77 -14.25
C LEU A 203 -5.29 -30.04 -14.76
N ILE A 204 -5.31 -29.56 -16.01
CA ILE A 204 -4.24 -28.76 -16.59
C ILE A 204 -4.00 -27.50 -15.76
N ALA A 205 -5.04 -26.80 -15.33
CA ALA A 205 -4.90 -25.59 -14.51
C ALA A 205 -4.36 -25.89 -13.09
N THR A 206 -4.74 -27.01 -12.49
CA THR A 206 -4.44 -27.32 -11.08
C THR A 206 -3.18 -28.13 -10.85
N ALA A 207 -2.68 -28.84 -11.86
CA ALA A 207 -1.45 -29.62 -11.79
C ALA A 207 -0.24 -28.72 -11.44
N PRO A 208 0.70 -29.19 -10.59
CA PRO A 208 1.91 -28.46 -10.21
C PRO A 208 3.03 -28.62 -11.26
N LEU A 209 2.66 -28.61 -12.54
CA LEU A 209 3.52 -28.76 -13.72
C LEU A 209 3.08 -27.73 -14.76
N GLY A 210 3.93 -27.44 -15.74
CA GLY A 210 3.56 -26.56 -16.85
C GLY A 210 2.34 -27.09 -17.61
N SER A 211 1.51 -26.20 -18.13
CA SER A 211 0.23 -26.53 -18.76
C SER A 211 0.42 -27.40 -20.01
N TYR A 212 1.40 -27.08 -20.86
CA TYR A 212 1.74 -27.90 -22.02
C TYR A 212 2.29 -29.28 -21.61
N GLN A 213 3.21 -29.34 -20.65
CA GLN A 213 3.74 -30.62 -20.14
C GLN A 213 2.62 -31.49 -19.54
N THR A 214 1.69 -30.89 -18.81
CA THR A 214 0.53 -31.60 -18.24
C THR A 214 -0.36 -32.16 -19.35
N MET A 215 -0.60 -31.38 -20.40
CA MET A 215 -1.35 -31.82 -21.57
C MET A 215 -0.69 -33.02 -22.26
N GLN A 216 0.63 -32.98 -22.49
CA GLN A 216 1.37 -34.11 -23.07
C GLN A 216 1.28 -35.37 -22.22
N LEU A 217 1.37 -35.24 -20.89
CA LEU A 217 1.23 -36.39 -19.99
C LEU A 217 -0.19 -36.98 -20.03
N ILE A 218 -1.22 -36.14 -20.12
CA ILE A 218 -2.61 -36.59 -20.27
C ILE A 218 -2.76 -37.34 -21.59
N GLU A 219 -2.26 -36.79 -22.69
CA GLU A 219 -2.30 -37.42 -24.01
C GLU A 219 -1.60 -38.78 -24.02
N GLN A 220 -0.38 -38.85 -23.47
CA GLN A 220 0.38 -40.10 -23.34
C GLN A 220 -0.37 -41.14 -22.50
N GLN A 221 -0.96 -40.75 -21.38
CA GLN A 221 -1.69 -41.69 -20.52
C GLN A 221 -3.04 -42.12 -21.10
N LEU A 222 -3.69 -41.27 -21.92
CA LEU A 222 -4.86 -41.66 -22.71
C LEU A 222 -4.47 -42.68 -23.79
N ALA A 223 -3.37 -42.46 -24.51
CA ALA A 223 -2.85 -43.39 -25.51
C ALA A 223 -2.41 -44.74 -24.89
N ALA A 224 -1.82 -44.70 -23.70
CA ALA A 224 -1.46 -45.89 -22.93
C ALA A 224 -2.67 -46.60 -22.27
N GLY A 225 -3.87 -46.01 -22.33
CA GLY A 225 -5.08 -46.56 -21.70
C GLY A 225 -5.09 -46.51 -20.17
N THR A 226 -4.18 -45.74 -19.58
CA THR A 226 -4.04 -45.49 -18.13
C THR A 226 -5.13 -44.55 -17.64
N LEU A 227 -5.43 -43.53 -18.45
CA LEU A 227 -6.56 -42.63 -18.28
C LEU A 227 -7.67 -42.98 -19.26
N CYS A 228 -8.92 -42.70 -18.89
CA CYS A 228 -10.04 -42.72 -19.82
C CYS A 228 -10.91 -41.47 -19.67
N LEU A 229 -11.44 -41.03 -20.81
CA LEU A 229 -12.42 -39.95 -20.88
C LEU A 229 -13.77 -40.46 -20.38
N CYS A 230 -14.44 -39.66 -19.56
CA CYS A 230 -15.78 -39.92 -19.07
C CYS A 230 -16.68 -38.68 -19.20
N GLU A 231 -17.98 -38.90 -19.10
CA GLU A 231 -18.95 -37.81 -18.97
C GLU A 231 -18.75 -37.11 -17.62
N VAL A 232 -18.98 -35.80 -17.58
CA VAL A 232 -18.85 -35.00 -16.37
C VAL A 232 -19.95 -35.43 -15.39
N PRO A 233 -19.62 -35.99 -14.21
CA PRO A 233 -20.61 -36.31 -13.19
C PRO A 233 -21.38 -35.06 -12.74
N ASP A 234 -22.68 -35.18 -12.44
CA ASP A 234 -23.54 -34.08 -11.94
C ASP A 234 -22.95 -33.38 -10.68
N SER A 235 -22.16 -34.11 -9.88
CA SER A 235 -21.47 -33.57 -8.71
C SER A 235 -20.29 -32.63 -9.02
N LEU A 236 -19.89 -32.52 -10.30
CA LEU A 236 -18.84 -31.63 -10.82
C LEU A 236 -19.42 -30.47 -11.64
N GLU A 237 -20.73 -30.22 -11.56
CA GLU A 237 -21.30 -28.91 -11.86
C GLU A 237 -20.71 -27.90 -10.87
N GLN A 238 -19.70 -27.15 -11.30
CA GLN A 238 -19.23 -26.04 -10.51
C GLN A 238 -20.36 -25.00 -10.37
N PRO A 239 -20.53 -24.39 -9.20
CA PRO A 239 -21.26 -23.13 -9.13
C PRO A 239 -20.60 -22.21 -10.16
N LYS A 240 -21.39 -21.55 -11.02
CA LYS A 240 -20.88 -20.52 -11.93
C LYS A 240 -19.88 -19.68 -11.14
N ASN A 241 -18.61 -19.70 -11.55
CA ASN A 241 -17.55 -18.86 -11.00
C ASN A 241 -18.01 -17.41 -11.15
N THR A 242 -18.74 -16.93 -10.16
CA THR A 242 -18.93 -15.51 -9.95
C THR A 242 -17.68 -15.16 -9.18
N PRO A 243 -16.73 -14.40 -9.76
CA PRO A 243 -15.61 -13.90 -8.98
C PRO A 243 -16.17 -13.26 -7.70
N PRO A 244 -15.46 -13.32 -6.55
CA PRO A 244 -15.92 -12.67 -5.32
C PRO A 244 -16.38 -11.28 -5.71
N ALA A 245 -17.65 -10.96 -5.45
CA ALA A 245 -18.29 -9.78 -6.00
C ALA A 245 -17.44 -8.58 -5.64
N ILE A 246 -16.62 -8.13 -6.59
CA ILE A 246 -15.87 -6.89 -6.45
C ILE A 246 -16.97 -5.88 -6.22
N ASP A 247 -16.89 -5.13 -5.12
CA ASP A 247 -17.82 -4.05 -4.84
C ASP A 247 -17.98 -3.27 -6.17
N PRO A 248 -19.19 -3.24 -6.77
CA PRO A 248 -19.39 -2.66 -8.08
C PRO A 248 -18.92 -1.20 -8.12
N LEU A 249 -18.95 -0.52 -6.97
CA LEU A 249 -18.39 0.82 -6.80
C LEU A 249 -16.87 0.85 -6.92
N PHE A 250 -16.17 -0.08 -6.28
CA PHE A 250 -14.72 -0.23 -6.38
C PHE A 250 -14.27 -0.66 -7.79
N ALA A 251 -15.03 -1.54 -8.45
CA ALA A 251 -14.79 -1.94 -9.83
C ALA A 251 -14.91 -0.74 -10.79
N ALA A 252 -15.97 0.07 -10.63
CA ALA A 252 -16.15 1.28 -11.41
C ALA A 252 -15.05 2.32 -11.14
N TYR A 253 -14.65 2.49 -9.88
CA TYR A 253 -13.51 3.34 -9.51
C TYR A 253 -12.22 2.91 -10.23
N LYS A 254 -11.86 1.62 -10.16
CA LYS A 254 -10.65 1.08 -10.79
C LYS A 254 -10.67 1.26 -12.31
N GLN A 255 -11.83 1.09 -12.94
CA GLN A 255 -12.01 1.33 -14.36
C GLN A 255 -11.82 2.81 -14.72
N THR A 256 -12.43 3.73 -13.98
CA THR A 256 -12.30 5.17 -14.21
C THR A 256 -10.90 5.67 -13.94
N LEU A 257 -10.24 5.18 -12.88
CA LEU A 257 -8.84 5.48 -12.56
C LEU A 257 -7.92 5.13 -13.73
N ARG A 258 -8.09 3.94 -14.32
CA ARG A 258 -7.34 3.52 -15.51
C ARG A 258 -7.58 4.46 -16.69
N MET A 259 -8.84 4.82 -16.96
CA MET A 259 -9.16 5.76 -18.04
C MET A 259 -8.55 7.15 -17.82
N LEU A 260 -8.48 7.62 -16.56
CA LEU A 260 -7.89 8.91 -16.21
C LEU A 260 -6.37 8.94 -16.38
N ILE A 261 -5.69 7.86 -15.98
CA ILE A 261 -4.24 7.72 -16.10
C ILE A 261 -3.81 7.61 -17.56
N SER A 262 -4.59 6.92 -18.38
CA SER A 262 -4.29 6.71 -19.81
C SER A 262 -4.73 7.86 -20.72
N ALA A 263 -5.45 8.86 -20.21
CA ALA A 263 -5.94 9.98 -21.00
C ALA A 263 -4.98 11.19 -20.92
N ASP A 264 -4.41 11.59 -22.05
CA ASP A 264 -3.56 12.79 -22.13
C ASP A 264 -4.36 14.10 -22.24
N ASP A 265 -5.64 14.01 -22.63
CA ASP A 265 -6.53 15.15 -22.86
C ASP A 265 -7.50 15.35 -21.67
N VAL A 266 -7.62 16.60 -21.21
CA VAL A 266 -8.52 17.02 -20.12
C VAL A 266 -9.98 16.69 -20.44
N LEU A 267 -10.41 16.78 -21.70
CA LEU A 267 -11.78 16.43 -22.08
C LEU A 267 -12.05 14.92 -21.96
N LYS A 268 -11.10 14.07 -22.37
CA LYS A 268 -11.18 12.62 -22.19
C LYS A 268 -11.17 12.22 -20.71
N LYS A 269 -10.37 12.92 -19.88
CA LYS A 269 -10.40 12.74 -18.43
C LYS A 269 -11.76 13.10 -17.84
N LEU A 270 -12.34 14.21 -18.28
CA LEU A 270 -13.69 14.61 -17.89
C LEU A 270 -14.74 13.58 -18.33
N GLU A 271 -14.63 13.02 -19.53
CA GLU A 271 -15.52 11.95 -20.01
C GLU A 271 -15.47 10.71 -19.11
N ALA A 272 -14.28 10.31 -18.66
CA ALA A 272 -14.11 9.19 -17.73
C ALA A 272 -14.80 9.46 -16.38
N ILE A 273 -14.65 10.67 -15.83
CA ILE A 273 -15.35 11.09 -14.61
C ILE A 273 -16.87 11.10 -14.81
N ILE A 274 -17.34 11.62 -15.95
CA ILE A 274 -18.78 11.63 -16.27
C ILE A 274 -19.32 10.20 -16.37
N ALA A 275 -18.56 9.27 -16.96
CA ALA A 275 -18.94 7.87 -17.05
C ALA A 275 -19.10 7.22 -15.67
N PHE A 276 -18.19 7.51 -14.73
CA PHE A 276 -18.34 7.11 -13.34
C PHE A 276 -19.59 7.72 -12.71
N CYS A 277 -19.73 9.05 -12.82
CA CYS A 277 -20.80 9.77 -12.14
C CYS A 277 -22.20 9.37 -12.64
N LYS A 278 -22.36 9.00 -13.91
CA LYS A 278 -23.65 8.53 -14.46
C LYS A 278 -24.20 7.30 -13.75
N ASN A 279 -23.36 6.48 -13.15
CA ASN A 279 -23.78 5.25 -12.47
C ASN A 279 -24.19 5.48 -11.01
N TYR A 280 -23.74 6.59 -10.41
CA TYR A 280 -23.90 6.82 -8.97
C TYR A 280 -24.69 8.10 -8.66
N TYR A 281 -24.48 9.20 -9.40
CA TYR A 281 -25.10 10.50 -9.14
C TYR A 281 -26.41 10.70 -9.91
N ASP A 282 -27.32 11.52 -9.38
CA ASP A 282 -28.63 11.79 -10.03
C ASP A 282 -28.55 13.00 -10.99
N GLY A 283 -27.58 13.90 -10.78
CA GLY A 283 -27.32 15.00 -11.71
C GLY A 283 -25.84 15.37 -11.82
N ILE A 284 -25.45 15.79 -13.03
CA ILE A 284 -24.10 16.20 -13.42
C ILE A 284 -24.21 17.50 -14.23
N LEU A 285 -23.49 18.53 -13.82
CA LEU A 285 -23.44 19.83 -14.46
C LEU A 285 -22.00 20.12 -14.89
N ILE A 286 -21.80 20.35 -16.18
CA ILE A 286 -20.52 20.78 -16.75
C ILE A 286 -20.61 22.29 -16.98
N LEU A 287 -19.89 23.04 -16.17
CA LEU A 287 -19.96 24.49 -16.07
C LEU A 287 -18.72 25.09 -16.74
N THR A 288 -18.90 26.04 -17.64
CA THR A 288 -17.80 26.73 -18.34
C THR A 288 -17.92 28.24 -18.12
N ALA A 289 -16.89 28.82 -17.50
CA ALA A 289 -16.79 30.23 -17.21
C ALA A 289 -15.67 30.90 -18.03
N LYS A 290 -15.93 32.11 -18.54
CA LYS A 290 -14.93 32.99 -19.14
C LYS A 290 -14.69 34.16 -18.19
N GLY A 291 -13.46 34.28 -17.68
CA GLY A 291 -13.18 35.15 -16.52
C GLY A 291 -14.01 34.72 -15.31
N THR A 292 -14.79 35.64 -14.73
CA THR A 292 -15.69 35.36 -13.58
C THR A 292 -17.13 35.05 -13.99
N ARG A 293 -17.45 35.04 -15.29
CA ARG A 293 -18.83 34.86 -15.76
C ARG A 293 -19.05 33.46 -16.31
N LEU A 294 -20.07 32.76 -15.81
CA LEU A 294 -20.51 31.48 -16.35
C LEU A 294 -21.19 31.73 -17.70
N VAL A 295 -20.63 31.18 -18.78
CA VAL A 295 -21.10 31.40 -20.16
C VAL A 295 -21.85 30.22 -20.76
N HIS A 296 -21.63 29.04 -20.19
CA HIS A 296 -22.23 27.80 -20.66
C HIS A 296 -22.36 26.79 -19.53
N CYS A 297 -23.50 26.08 -19.48
CA CYS A 297 -23.72 24.96 -18.59
C CYS A 297 -24.40 23.83 -19.36
N LYS A 298 -23.81 22.63 -19.33
CA LYS A 298 -24.46 21.40 -19.79
C LYS A 298 -24.94 20.61 -18.58
N VAL A 299 -26.25 20.43 -18.49
CA VAL A 299 -26.90 19.68 -17.41
C VAL A 299 -27.23 18.28 -17.93
N ILE A 300 -26.86 17.27 -17.16
CA ILE A 300 -27.16 15.86 -17.41
C ILE A 300 -27.89 15.35 -16.16
N THR A 301 -29.17 15.02 -16.28
CA THR A 301 -29.95 14.44 -15.20
C THR A 301 -30.29 12.98 -15.54
N LEU A 302 -30.33 12.14 -14.51
CA LEU A 302 -30.71 10.74 -14.61
C LEU A 302 -32.02 10.52 -13.87
N ASP A 303 -33.00 9.90 -14.53
CA ASP A 303 -34.25 9.52 -13.86
C ASP A 303 -34.11 8.24 -13.02
N ALA A 304 -35.19 7.80 -12.37
CA ALA A 304 -35.20 6.60 -11.54
C ALA A 304 -34.79 5.32 -12.29
N GLN A 305 -34.98 5.28 -13.62
CA GLN A 305 -34.56 4.20 -14.51
C GLN A 305 -33.17 4.45 -15.14
N ARG A 306 -32.42 5.45 -14.68
CA ARG A 306 -31.11 5.88 -15.22
C ARG A 306 -31.15 6.31 -16.69
N SER A 307 -32.31 6.71 -17.20
CA SER A 307 -32.41 7.31 -18.53
C SER A 307 -31.83 8.72 -18.51
N ILE A 308 -31.01 9.06 -19.51
CA ILE A 308 -30.23 10.28 -19.53
C ILE A 308 -31.03 11.41 -20.20
N ARG A 309 -31.26 12.51 -19.48
CA ARG A 309 -31.77 13.77 -20.05
C ARG A 309 -30.65 14.80 -20.07
N GLN A 310 -30.46 15.46 -21.22
CA GLN A 310 -29.43 16.50 -21.38
C GLN A 310 -30.07 17.82 -21.77
N GLN A 311 -29.65 18.90 -21.12
CA GLN A 311 -30.03 20.28 -21.45
C GLN A 311 -28.77 21.14 -21.49
N SER A 312 -28.77 22.20 -22.29
CA SER A 312 -27.63 23.11 -22.39
C SER A 312 -28.10 24.55 -22.35
N PHE A 313 -27.50 25.32 -21.45
CA PHE A 313 -27.76 26.74 -21.25
C PHE A 313 -26.56 27.53 -21.76
N LYS A 314 -26.80 28.59 -22.53
CA LYS A 314 -25.79 29.47 -23.12
C LYS A 314 -26.15 30.92 -22.84
N GLY A 315 -25.16 31.77 -22.60
CA GLY A 315 -25.35 33.20 -22.31
C GLY A 315 -24.77 33.56 -20.95
N ASP A 316 -25.15 34.71 -20.40
CA ASP A 316 -24.72 35.10 -19.05
C ASP A 316 -25.56 34.38 -17.99
N LEU A 317 -24.98 33.36 -17.36
CA LEU A 317 -25.66 32.50 -16.39
C LEU A 317 -25.36 32.87 -14.93
N GLY A 318 -24.55 33.91 -14.69
CA GLY A 318 -24.17 34.36 -13.35
C GLY A 318 -22.66 34.46 -13.13
N GLY A 319 -22.26 35.06 -12.01
CA GLY A 319 -20.86 35.23 -11.62
C GLY A 319 -20.40 34.13 -10.67
N ILE A 320 -19.33 33.40 -11.03
CA ILE A 320 -18.71 32.41 -10.11
C ILE A 320 -17.99 33.10 -8.95
N ASP A 321 -17.68 34.38 -9.09
CA ASP A 321 -17.15 35.26 -8.06
C ASP A 321 -18.18 35.63 -6.98
N GLN A 322 -19.46 35.38 -7.21
CA GLN A 322 -20.51 35.62 -6.22
C GLN A 322 -20.81 34.37 -5.38
N ASP A 323 -20.25 33.22 -5.76
CA ASP A 323 -20.41 31.96 -5.04
C ASP A 323 -19.10 31.60 -4.30
N PRO A 324 -19.10 31.63 -2.95
CA PRO A 324 -17.89 31.39 -2.16
C PRO A 324 -17.23 30.03 -2.44
N LEU A 325 -18.03 29.01 -2.80
CA LEU A 325 -17.49 27.69 -3.06
C LEU A 325 -16.77 27.63 -4.40
N PHE A 326 -17.34 28.25 -5.44
CA PHE A 326 -16.66 28.34 -6.73
C PHE A 326 -15.37 29.15 -6.63
N GLN A 327 -15.36 30.24 -5.85
CA GLN A 327 -14.13 30.97 -5.56
C GLN A 327 -13.08 30.10 -4.85
N ALA A 328 -13.49 29.35 -3.83
CA ALA A 328 -12.60 28.49 -3.06
C ALA A 328 -12.00 27.38 -3.93
N VAL A 329 -12.83 26.69 -4.74
CA VAL A 329 -12.39 25.62 -5.65
C VAL A 329 -11.52 26.19 -6.77
N GLN A 330 -11.86 27.36 -7.33
CA GLN A 330 -11.06 27.99 -8.38
C GLN A 330 -9.67 28.42 -7.87
N ARG A 331 -9.58 28.96 -6.65
CA ARG A 331 -8.33 29.42 -6.02
C ARG A 331 -7.46 28.26 -5.56
N SER A 332 -8.06 27.27 -4.89
CA SER A 332 -7.33 26.13 -4.34
C SER A 332 -6.98 25.08 -5.39
N ARG A 333 -7.75 25.01 -6.49
CA ARG A 333 -7.74 23.91 -7.48
C ARG A 333 -8.04 22.54 -6.87
N ILE A 334 -8.63 22.50 -5.67
CA ILE A 334 -9.05 21.30 -4.96
C ILE A 334 -10.56 21.20 -5.05
N GLY A 335 -11.08 20.00 -5.34
CA GLY A 335 -12.51 19.76 -5.41
C GLY A 335 -13.19 19.84 -4.03
N PHE A 336 -14.44 20.29 -4.00
CA PHE A 336 -15.28 20.23 -2.80
C PHE A 336 -16.10 18.94 -2.81
N PHE A 337 -16.26 18.33 -1.63
CA PHE A 337 -17.04 17.12 -1.41
C PHE A 337 -17.80 17.27 -0.09
N GLY A 338 -19.10 17.02 -0.10
CA GLY A 338 -19.87 17.07 1.14
C GLY A 338 -21.36 17.08 0.90
N LYS A 339 -22.11 17.56 1.90
CA LYS A 339 -23.56 17.76 1.80
C LYS A 339 -23.89 18.81 0.74
N LEU A 340 -25.11 18.74 0.22
CA LEU A 340 -25.66 19.80 -0.61
C LEU A 340 -25.54 21.14 0.10
N PHE A 341 -25.00 22.13 -0.62
CA PHE A 341 -24.86 23.49 -0.13
C PHE A 341 -25.78 24.41 -0.92
N PRO A 342 -26.31 25.48 -0.29
CA PRO A 342 -27.12 26.47 -0.99
C PRO A 342 -26.24 27.25 -1.97
N SER A 343 -26.57 27.17 -3.26
CA SER A 343 -25.90 27.91 -4.33
C SER A 343 -26.94 28.55 -5.22
N THR A 344 -27.02 29.88 -5.14
CA THR A 344 -27.92 30.67 -6.01
C THR A 344 -27.60 30.50 -7.50
N LEU A 345 -26.38 30.09 -7.84
CA LEU A 345 -25.92 29.89 -9.21
C LEU A 345 -26.37 28.52 -9.74
N ILE A 346 -26.26 27.47 -8.93
CA ILE A 346 -26.71 26.12 -9.30
C ILE A 346 -28.26 26.02 -9.28
N GLU A 347 -28.91 26.63 -8.30
CA GLU A 347 -30.39 26.64 -8.16
C GLU A 347 -31.12 27.30 -9.34
N ARG A 348 -30.46 28.23 -10.04
CA ARG A 348 -30.98 28.84 -11.29
C ARG A 348 -30.94 27.88 -12.47
N LEU A 349 -30.08 26.87 -12.44
CA LEU A 349 -29.81 25.95 -13.54
C LEU A 349 -30.54 24.62 -13.38
N VAL A 350 -30.65 24.13 -12.14
CA VAL A 350 -31.33 22.87 -11.83
C VAL A 350 -32.00 22.95 -10.46
N LYS A 351 -33.12 22.23 -10.31
CA LYS A 351 -33.75 22.05 -9.00
C LYS A 351 -32.92 21.05 -8.19
N ILE A 352 -32.26 21.55 -7.14
CA ILE A 352 -31.43 20.74 -6.26
C ILE A 352 -32.31 20.13 -5.15
N PRO A 353 -32.04 18.89 -4.72
CA PRO A 353 -32.64 18.27 -3.55
C PRO A 353 -32.48 19.07 -2.26
N LEU A 354 -33.31 18.78 -1.26
CA LEU A 354 -33.17 19.33 0.10
C LEU A 354 -32.10 18.61 0.94
N ASP A 355 -31.83 17.34 0.66
CA ASP A 355 -30.84 16.53 1.37
C ASP A 355 -30.14 15.58 0.39
N GLY A 356 -28.88 15.25 0.68
CA GLY A 356 -28.02 14.50 -0.22
C GLY A 356 -26.57 14.98 -0.23
N GLU A 357 -25.79 14.42 -1.14
CA GLU A 357 -24.36 14.68 -1.27
C GLU A 357 -24.05 15.36 -2.61
N CYS A 358 -23.07 16.25 -2.64
CA CYS A 358 -22.59 16.90 -3.86
C CYS A 358 -21.07 17.07 -3.90
N ALA A 359 -20.54 17.19 -5.10
CA ALA A 359 -19.14 17.51 -5.31
C ALA A 359 -18.98 18.56 -6.41
N LEU A 360 -18.01 19.45 -6.24
CA LEU A 360 -17.62 20.46 -7.23
C LEU A 360 -16.14 20.28 -7.59
N LEU A 361 -15.88 19.81 -8.80
CA LEU A 361 -14.54 19.46 -9.28
C LEU A 361 -14.00 20.52 -10.24
N PRO A 362 -12.78 21.04 -10.02
CA PRO A 362 -12.10 21.86 -11.03
C PRO A 362 -11.57 20.95 -12.15
N VAL A 363 -11.96 21.23 -13.39
CA VAL A 363 -11.54 20.46 -14.58
C VAL A 363 -10.45 21.19 -15.34
N LEU A 364 -10.64 22.50 -15.55
CA LEU A 364 -9.69 23.38 -16.20
C LEU A 364 -9.70 24.70 -15.44
N SER A 365 -8.53 25.24 -15.10
CA SER A 365 -8.43 26.54 -14.45
C SER A 365 -7.34 27.36 -15.15
N SER A 366 -7.77 28.21 -16.09
CA SER A 366 -6.91 29.19 -16.76
C SER A 366 -7.47 30.61 -16.56
N PRO A 367 -6.64 31.67 -16.71
CA PRO A 367 -7.07 33.05 -16.50
C PRO A 367 -8.26 33.50 -17.37
N HIS A 368 -8.42 32.86 -18.53
CA HIS A 368 -9.46 33.23 -19.52
C HIS A 368 -10.61 32.22 -19.60
N LEU A 369 -10.38 30.97 -19.18
CA LEU A 369 -11.36 29.89 -19.29
C LEU A 369 -11.23 28.95 -18.08
N SER A 370 -12.32 28.81 -17.33
CA SER A 370 -12.43 27.86 -16.22
C SER A 370 -13.57 26.88 -16.50
N MET A 371 -13.35 25.59 -16.20
CA MET A 371 -14.36 24.55 -16.30
C MET A 371 -14.48 23.81 -14.98
N PHE A 372 -15.73 23.54 -14.58
CA PHE A 372 -16.07 22.80 -13.37
C PHE A 372 -17.03 21.66 -13.71
N CYS A 373 -16.95 20.58 -12.95
CA CYS A 373 -17.91 19.49 -12.96
C CYS A 373 -18.60 19.44 -11.59
N TYR A 374 -19.87 19.77 -11.54
CA TYR A 374 -20.69 19.67 -10.33
C TYR A 374 -21.56 18.42 -10.41
N VAL A 375 -21.61 17.63 -9.36
CA VAL A 375 -22.45 16.43 -9.28
C VAL A 375 -23.23 16.40 -7.98
N TYR A 376 -24.42 15.79 -8.00
CA TYR A 376 -25.24 15.63 -6.81
C TYR A 376 -26.07 14.34 -6.84
N THR A 377 -26.43 13.85 -5.65
CA THR A 377 -27.32 12.71 -5.48
C THR A 377 -28.14 12.82 -4.19
N GLU A 378 -29.38 12.32 -4.25
CA GLU A 378 -30.28 12.17 -3.08
C GLU A 378 -30.12 10.81 -2.40
N ARG A 379 -29.32 9.91 -2.99
CA ARG A 379 -29.22 8.52 -2.56
C ARG A 379 -28.38 8.42 -1.30
N ALA A 380 -28.91 7.75 -0.29
CA ALA A 380 -28.16 7.31 0.87
C ALA A 380 -27.43 5.99 0.54
N TYR A 381 -26.13 5.91 0.85
CA TYR A 381 -25.32 4.70 0.68
C TYR A 381 -25.04 4.04 2.02
N SER A 382 -25.34 2.73 2.14
CA SER A 382 -25.01 1.93 3.32
C SER A 382 -23.57 1.41 3.20
N GLY A 383 -22.56 2.25 3.43
CA GLY A 383 -21.15 1.88 3.31
C GLY A 383 -20.27 3.04 2.84
N ILE A 384 -19.17 2.74 2.11
CA ILE A 384 -18.32 3.75 1.49
C ILE A 384 -19.12 4.43 0.37
N SER A 385 -19.33 5.74 0.49
CA SER A 385 -20.04 6.53 -0.52
C SER A 385 -19.20 6.65 -1.81
N PRO A 386 -19.84 6.69 -2.99
CA PRO A 386 -19.18 7.09 -4.25
C PRO A 386 -18.44 8.43 -4.17
N HIS A 387 -18.77 9.29 -3.21
CA HIS A 387 -18.02 10.50 -2.89
C HIS A 387 -16.55 10.24 -2.58
N HIS A 388 -16.26 9.20 -1.80
CA HIS A 388 -14.89 8.86 -1.41
C HIS A 388 -14.02 8.51 -2.63
N TYR A 389 -14.57 7.72 -3.56
CA TYR A 389 -13.87 7.38 -4.79
C TYR A 389 -13.80 8.55 -5.78
N LEU A 390 -14.86 9.36 -5.87
CA LEU A 390 -14.83 10.56 -6.71
C LEU A 390 -13.81 11.57 -6.22
N GLU A 391 -13.64 11.70 -4.90
CA GLU A 391 -12.59 12.50 -4.28
C GLU A 391 -11.23 12.05 -4.79
N LEU A 392 -10.89 10.76 -4.66
CA LEU A 392 -9.62 10.19 -5.14
C LEU A 392 -9.40 10.42 -6.65
N LEU A 393 -10.44 10.21 -7.47
CA LEU A 393 -10.36 10.42 -8.92
C LEU A 393 -10.14 11.90 -9.29
N SER A 394 -10.64 12.83 -8.47
CA SER A 394 -10.50 14.28 -8.74
C SER A 394 -9.06 14.79 -8.67
N TRP A 395 -8.20 14.15 -7.87
CA TRP A 395 -6.79 14.51 -7.75
C TRP A 395 -6.02 14.33 -9.07
N ILE A 396 -6.49 13.44 -9.94
CA ILE A 396 -5.88 13.13 -11.24
C ILE A 396 -6.44 14.02 -12.36
N LEU A 397 -7.64 14.56 -12.14
CA LEU A 397 -8.30 15.48 -13.06
C LEU A 397 -7.71 16.90 -12.98
N ALA A 398 -7.33 17.36 -11.77
CA ALA A 398 -6.80 18.70 -11.57
C ALA A 398 -5.32 18.82 -12.05
N PRO A 399 -4.97 19.84 -12.86
CA PRO A 399 -3.57 20.06 -13.24
C PRO A 399 -2.74 20.47 -12.03
N ILE A 400 -1.78 19.62 -11.64
CA ILE A 400 -0.79 19.92 -10.60
C ILE A 400 0.17 20.97 -11.15
N ASP A 401 -0.01 22.21 -10.74
CA ASP A 401 0.90 23.29 -11.04
C ASP A 401 1.85 23.49 -9.86
N LYS A 402 3.09 23.04 -10.03
CA LYS A 402 4.15 23.17 -9.01
C LYS A 402 4.47 24.64 -8.66
N SER A 403 3.98 25.61 -9.44
CA SER A 403 4.23 27.04 -9.22
C SER A 403 3.34 27.67 -8.13
N ALA A 404 2.19 27.08 -7.80
CA ALA A 404 1.24 27.67 -6.84
C ALA A 404 1.62 27.46 -5.35
N LEU A 405 2.67 26.67 -5.07
CA LEU A 405 3.28 26.51 -3.75
C LEU A 405 4.40 27.54 -3.48
N ALA A 406 4.70 28.42 -4.44
CA ALA A 406 5.60 29.54 -4.21
C ALA A 406 4.90 30.61 -3.35
N ARG A 407 5.40 30.82 -2.13
CA ARG A 407 5.06 31.97 -1.30
C ARG A 407 5.31 33.27 -2.09
N PRO A 408 4.56 34.36 -1.82
CA PRO A 408 4.88 35.67 -2.37
C PRO A 408 6.31 36.06 -1.96
N SER A 409 7.07 36.49 -2.95
CA SER A 409 8.48 36.89 -2.87
C SER A 409 8.70 38.00 -1.84
N THR A 410 9.44 37.70 -0.78
CA THR A 410 10.12 38.71 0.05
C THR A 410 11.44 39.10 -0.60
N GLU A 411 11.65 40.40 -0.69
CA GLU A 411 12.71 41.10 -1.38
C GLU A 411 14.13 40.78 -0.84
N ALA A 412 15.06 40.73 -1.81
CA ALA A 412 16.47 41.08 -1.78
C ALA A 412 17.23 41.06 -0.43
N TYR A 413 18.12 40.07 -0.28
CA TYR A 413 19.47 40.30 0.25
C TYR A 413 20.50 39.67 -0.68
N SER A 414 21.42 40.52 -1.14
CA SER A 414 22.59 40.20 -1.95
C SER A 414 23.70 39.59 -1.09
N GLU A 415 24.27 38.46 -1.51
CA GLU A 415 25.61 38.05 -1.08
C GLU A 415 26.58 37.96 -2.28
N PRO A 416 27.87 38.31 -2.09
CA PRO A 416 28.83 38.39 -3.17
C PRO A 416 29.44 37.02 -3.53
N SER A 417 29.83 36.97 -4.81
CA SER A 417 30.56 35.94 -5.53
C SER A 417 31.78 35.32 -4.82
N GLY A 418 31.96 34.00 -4.98
CA GLY A 418 33.22 33.32 -4.66
C GLY A 418 33.23 31.81 -4.95
N SER A 419 33.68 31.47 -6.16
CA SER A 419 34.06 30.18 -6.77
C SER A 419 34.33 28.89 -5.94
N SER A 420 33.89 27.80 -6.57
CA SER A 420 34.56 26.50 -6.79
C SER A 420 34.36 25.33 -5.81
N CYS A 421 34.08 24.17 -6.41
CA CYS A 421 34.11 22.80 -5.88
C CYS A 421 35.13 22.02 -6.74
N PRO A 422 35.69 20.84 -6.38
CA PRO A 422 35.71 20.08 -5.11
C PRO A 422 37.20 19.77 -4.68
N PRO A 423 37.54 18.95 -3.64
CA PRO A 423 37.32 17.49 -3.60
C PRO A 423 36.98 16.88 -2.20
N CYS A 424 36.29 15.73 -2.18
CA CYS A 424 36.37 14.74 -1.08
C CYS A 424 37.63 13.86 -1.30
N PRO A 425 38.28 13.22 -0.30
CA PRO A 425 37.64 12.58 0.86
C PRO A 425 38.40 12.60 2.21
N GLY A 426 37.68 12.29 3.30
CA GLY A 426 38.20 11.64 4.50
C GLY A 426 38.99 12.48 5.51
N LYS A 427 38.30 13.13 6.46
CA LYS A 427 38.83 13.43 7.80
C LYS A 427 37.70 13.44 8.85
N ILE A 428 37.99 12.80 9.99
CA ILE A 428 37.24 12.87 11.25
C ILE A 428 36.92 14.34 11.58
N PRO A 429 35.69 14.69 12.01
CA PRO A 429 35.35 16.08 12.30
C PRO A 429 36.17 16.63 13.47
N GLN A 430 36.80 17.80 13.28
CA GLN A 430 37.49 18.53 14.34
C GLN A 430 36.49 18.99 15.43
N ALA A 431 36.93 19.03 16.69
CA ALA A 431 36.12 19.34 17.88
C ALA A 431 35.34 20.68 17.83
N ASP A 432 35.78 21.66 17.02
CA ASP A 432 35.06 22.93 16.81
C ASP A 432 33.84 22.79 15.88
N GLY A 433 33.84 21.79 14.98
CA GLY A 433 32.71 21.46 14.12
C GLY A 433 31.56 20.78 14.89
N LEU A 434 31.90 19.85 15.79
CA LEU A 434 30.92 19.20 16.69
C LEU A 434 30.18 20.23 17.55
N LYS A 435 30.90 21.17 18.18
CA LYS A 435 30.29 22.22 19.00
C LYS A 435 29.33 23.12 18.22
N LYS A 436 29.64 23.43 16.96
CA LYS A 436 28.74 24.18 16.07
C LYS A 436 27.51 23.37 15.67
N ASN A 437 27.64 22.06 15.46
CA ASN A 437 26.52 21.17 15.12
C ASN A 437 25.55 21.01 16.30
N MET A 438 26.07 20.81 17.53
CA MET A 438 25.27 20.77 18.75
C MET A 438 24.53 22.10 18.99
N ALA A 439 25.25 23.23 18.91
CA ALA A 439 24.65 24.54 19.10
C ALA A 439 23.57 24.84 18.05
N ARG A 440 23.76 24.39 16.80
CA ARG A 440 22.76 24.51 15.74
C ARG A 440 21.53 23.66 16.02
N LEU A 441 21.69 22.39 16.41
CA LEU A 441 20.55 21.51 16.73
C LEU A 441 19.73 22.06 17.91
N VAL A 442 20.40 22.47 18.99
CA VAL A 442 19.75 23.04 20.18
C VAL A 442 19.06 24.37 19.85
N ALA A 443 19.66 25.22 19.01
CA ALA A 443 19.04 26.48 18.59
C ALA A 443 17.78 26.31 17.73
N HIS A 444 17.66 25.21 16.99
CA HIS A 444 16.47 24.91 16.17
C HIS A 444 15.42 24.07 16.92
N ILE A 445 15.64 23.76 18.21
CA ILE A 445 14.60 23.11 19.03
C ILE A 445 13.37 24.00 19.13
N ASP A 446 13.53 25.33 19.16
CA ASP A 446 12.41 26.27 19.18
C ASP A 446 11.60 26.26 17.87
N ASP A 447 12.24 25.93 16.75
CA ASP A 447 11.61 25.78 15.42
C ASP A 447 10.89 24.43 15.25
N LEU A 448 11.07 23.49 16.20
CA LEU A 448 10.33 22.22 16.18
C LEU A 448 8.84 22.48 16.37
N PRO A 449 8.00 21.76 15.60
CA PRO A 449 6.58 22.05 15.57
C PRO A 449 5.96 21.89 16.96
N PRO A 450 5.00 22.78 17.31
CA PRO A 450 4.28 22.67 18.57
C PRO A 450 3.47 21.39 18.58
N PHE A 451 3.32 20.78 19.75
CA PHE A 451 2.43 19.62 19.94
C PHE A 451 0.99 20.01 19.54
N PRO A 452 0.21 19.13 18.88
CA PRO A 452 -1.11 19.51 18.37
C PRO A 452 -2.02 19.98 19.52
N ALA A 453 -2.57 21.18 19.40
CA ALA A 453 -3.36 21.81 20.47
C ALA A 453 -4.54 20.94 20.92
N LEU A 454 -5.15 20.21 19.98
CA LEU A 454 -6.24 19.26 20.27
C LEU A 454 -5.78 18.11 21.18
N ALA A 455 -4.59 17.59 20.90
CA ALA A 455 -3.99 16.49 21.64
C ALA A 455 -3.59 16.96 23.04
N ALA A 456 -2.92 18.11 23.14
CA ALA A 456 -2.58 18.75 24.42
C ALA A 456 -3.83 18.92 25.28
N ARG A 457 -4.89 19.51 24.70
CA ARG A 457 -6.14 19.76 25.40
C ARG A 457 -6.83 18.48 25.86
N THR A 458 -6.81 17.45 25.03
CA THR A 458 -7.39 16.15 25.39
C THR A 458 -6.62 15.49 26.54
N LEU A 459 -5.29 15.62 26.56
CA LEU A 459 -4.43 15.11 27.64
C LEU A 459 -4.62 15.88 28.95
N GLU A 460 -4.82 17.20 28.88
CA GLU A 460 -5.17 18.02 30.05
C GLU A 460 -6.48 17.55 30.67
N ILE A 461 -7.53 17.38 29.84
CA ILE A 461 -8.85 16.91 30.31
C ILE A 461 -8.75 15.50 30.90
N LEU A 462 -8.00 14.59 30.26
CA LEU A 462 -7.80 13.23 30.77
C LEU A 462 -6.93 13.15 32.04
N ALA A 463 -6.19 14.21 32.37
CA ALA A 463 -5.36 14.28 33.57
C ALA A 463 -6.11 14.88 34.78
N ASP A 464 -7.21 15.59 34.56
CA ASP A 464 -8.04 16.15 35.63
C ASP A 464 -8.98 15.08 36.20
N PRO A 465 -8.87 14.72 37.50
CA PRO A 465 -9.74 13.71 38.12
C PRO A 465 -11.22 14.12 38.20
N ASN A 466 -11.55 15.40 37.96
CA ASN A 466 -12.92 15.91 37.96
C ASN A 466 -13.52 16.07 36.55
N ALA A 467 -12.74 15.83 35.50
CA ALA A 467 -13.18 16.03 34.12
C ALA A 467 -14.16 14.95 33.66
N SER A 468 -15.11 15.34 32.81
CA SER A 468 -16.10 14.44 32.26
C SER A 468 -15.63 13.80 30.95
N MET A 469 -16.00 12.53 30.72
CA MET A 469 -15.71 11.88 29.43
C MET A 469 -16.41 12.57 28.24
N GLU A 470 -17.45 13.36 28.51
CA GLU A 470 -18.13 14.19 27.51
C GLU A 470 -17.25 15.35 27.02
N GLU A 471 -16.39 15.92 27.88
CA GLU A 471 -15.42 16.95 27.48
C GLU A 471 -14.30 16.37 26.63
N VAL A 472 -13.86 15.15 26.94
CA VAL A 472 -12.91 14.38 26.11
C VAL A 472 -13.51 14.10 24.74
N GLU A 473 -14.76 13.63 24.70
CA GLU A 473 -15.49 13.38 23.47
C GLU A 473 -15.65 14.65 22.62
N LYS A 474 -16.06 15.77 23.22
CA LYS A 474 -16.21 17.07 22.52
C LYS A 474 -14.89 17.58 21.96
N THR A 475 -13.79 17.31 22.65
CA THR A 475 -12.46 17.72 22.20
C THR A 475 -11.99 16.85 21.03
N ILE A 476 -12.06 15.52 21.16
CA ILE A 476 -11.69 14.60 20.08
C ILE A 476 -12.62 14.72 18.86
N ALA A 477 -13.90 15.06 19.06
CA ALA A 477 -14.89 15.23 17.99
C ALA A 477 -14.56 16.34 16.98
N GLN A 478 -13.59 17.21 17.29
CA GLN A 478 -13.12 18.26 16.38
C GLN A 478 -12.12 17.72 15.32
N ASP A 479 -11.62 16.49 15.50
CA ASP A 479 -10.70 15.82 14.57
C ASP A 479 -11.30 14.51 14.06
N GLN A 480 -11.87 14.55 12.86
CA GLN A 480 -12.55 13.42 12.23
C GLN A 480 -11.62 12.20 12.02
N ALA A 481 -10.32 12.41 11.80
CA ALA A 481 -9.37 11.32 11.64
C ALA A 481 -9.12 10.62 12.99
N MET A 482 -9.04 11.40 14.07
CA MET A 482 -8.94 10.85 15.42
C MET A 482 -10.22 10.09 15.83
N ILE A 483 -11.40 10.58 15.47
CA ILE A 483 -12.68 9.87 15.69
C ILE A 483 -12.69 8.50 15.01
N ALA A 484 -12.41 8.48 13.71
CA ALA A 484 -12.40 7.26 12.92
C ALA A 484 -11.39 6.25 13.48
N LYS A 485 -10.23 6.73 13.91
CA LYS A 485 -9.18 5.90 14.51
C LYS A 485 -9.59 5.33 15.87
N MET A 486 -10.21 6.11 16.74
CA MET A 486 -10.73 5.62 18.03
C MET A 486 -11.80 4.54 17.82
N ILE A 487 -12.73 4.74 16.89
CA ILE A 487 -13.76 3.75 16.55
C ILE A 487 -13.12 2.49 15.96
N LYS A 488 -12.20 2.63 15.02
CA LYS A 488 -11.48 1.51 14.38
C LYS A 488 -10.72 0.68 15.41
N VAL A 489 -9.92 1.33 16.27
CA VAL A 489 -9.14 0.65 17.31
C VAL A 489 -10.05 -0.04 18.33
N SER A 490 -11.16 0.59 18.75
CA SER A 490 -12.13 -0.03 19.66
C SER A 490 -12.85 -1.27 19.10
N ASN A 491 -12.73 -1.50 17.78
CA ASN A 491 -13.27 -2.66 17.08
C ASN A 491 -12.21 -3.70 16.70
N SER A 492 -10.92 -3.41 16.93
CA SER A 492 -9.84 -4.35 16.65
C SER A 492 -9.95 -5.59 17.54
N VAL A 493 -9.30 -6.69 17.12
CA VAL A 493 -9.27 -7.95 17.89
C VAL A 493 -8.78 -7.75 19.32
N LEU A 494 -7.92 -6.75 19.54
CA LEU A 494 -7.32 -6.44 20.83
C LEU A 494 -8.29 -5.78 21.83
N TYR A 495 -9.19 -4.91 21.37
CA TYR A 495 -10.13 -4.16 22.23
C TYR A 495 -11.60 -4.52 21.99
N GLY A 496 -11.87 -5.35 20.99
CA GLY A 496 -13.21 -5.69 20.53
C GLY A 496 -14.00 -6.50 21.57
N GLY A 497 -15.29 -6.18 21.68
CA GLY A 497 -16.27 -7.02 22.38
C GLY A 497 -17.16 -7.79 21.39
N TYR A 498 -18.14 -8.55 21.90
CA TYR A 498 -19.10 -9.29 21.06
C TYR A 498 -19.90 -8.41 20.06
N GLN A 499 -19.98 -7.09 20.31
CA GLN A 499 -20.64 -6.12 19.44
C GLN A 499 -19.67 -5.06 18.92
N LYS A 500 -19.81 -4.70 17.63
CA LYS A 500 -19.06 -3.61 17.01
C LYS A 500 -19.53 -2.24 17.51
N VAL A 501 -18.58 -1.35 17.76
CA VAL A 501 -18.74 0.04 18.16
C VAL A 501 -18.87 0.92 16.92
N ALA A 502 -19.84 1.84 16.92
CA ALA A 502 -20.10 2.72 15.77
C ALA A 502 -19.96 4.21 16.10
N THR A 503 -19.77 4.58 17.37
CA THR A 503 -19.71 5.99 17.81
C THR A 503 -18.48 6.28 18.64
N LEU A 504 -18.02 7.55 18.62
CA LEU A 504 -16.90 8.00 19.43
C LEU A 504 -17.15 7.75 20.92
N ARG A 505 -18.34 8.11 21.43
CA ARG A 505 -18.73 7.83 22.82
C ARG A 505 -18.59 6.37 23.21
N GLN A 506 -19.07 5.46 22.36
CA GLN A 506 -18.95 4.01 22.59
C GLN A 506 -17.48 3.56 22.54
N ALA A 507 -16.67 4.12 21.64
CA ALA A 507 -15.26 3.83 21.53
C ALA A 507 -14.51 4.29 22.79
N LEU A 508 -14.74 5.53 23.23
CA LEU A 508 -14.17 6.12 24.44
C LEU A 508 -14.58 5.35 25.70
N THR A 509 -15.82 4.89 25.78
CA THR A 509 -16.31 4.06 26.90
C THR A 509 -15.63 2.70 26.93
N ARG A 510 -15.44 2.07 25.77
CA ARG A 510 -14.80 0.75 25.65
C ARG A 510 -13.30 0.81 25.89
N LEU A 511 -12.63 1.81 25.34
CA LEU A 511 -11.19 2.02 25.47
C LEU A 511 -10.84 2.51 26.88
N GLY A 512 -11.71 3.30 27.50
CA GLY A 512 -11.45 3.93 28.79
C GLY A 512 -10.44 5.08 28.71
N ALA A 513 -10.30 5.84 29.80
CA ALA A 513 -9.49 7.06 29.82
C ALA A 513 -8.00 6.81 29.53
N LYS A 514 -7.43 5.72 30.08
CA LYS A 514 -6.01 5.37 29.91
C LYS A 514 -5.67 5.05 28.44
N THR A 515 -6.40 4.14 27.81
CA THR A 515 -6.19 3.79 26.39
C THR A 515 -6.50 4.95 25.45
N THR A 516 -7.53 5.76 25.76
CA THR A 516 -7.82 6.98 24.99
C THR A 516 -6.62 7.92 25.00
N LYS A 517 -6.00 8.13 26.17
CA LYS A 517 -4.80 8.96 26.33
C LYS A 517 -3.68 8.48 25.39
N SER A 518 -3.40 7.18 25.41
CA SER A 518 -2.37 6.55 24.58
C SER A 518 -2.62 6.71 23.08
N LEU A 519 -3.87 6.53 22.64
CA LEU A 519 -4.23 6.63 21.23
C LEU A 519 -4.25 8.06 20.71
N VAL A 520 -4.67 9.02 21.54
CA VAL A 520 -4.58 10.45 21.22
C VAL A 520 -3.11 10.82 21.01
N LEU A 521 -2.23 10.41 21.93
CA LEU A 521 -0.80 10.65 21.83
C LEU A 521 -0.21 10.05 20.55
N ALA A 522 -0.41 8.75 20.32
CA ALA A 522 0.10 8.07 19.13
C ALA A 522 -0.43 8.68 17.83
N SER A 523 -1.73 9.00 17.76
CA SER A 523 -2.34 9.57 16.56
C SER A 523 -1.83 10.99 16.27
N SER A 524 -1.52 11.76 17.31
CA SER A 524 -1.12 13.16 17.19
C SER A 524 0.36 13.31 16.84
N THR A 525 1.20 12.38 17.26
CA THR A 525 2.63 12.38 16.92
C THR A 525 2.91 11.83 15.52
N ARG A 526 2.02 10.97 14.99
CA ARG A 526 2.11 10.40 13.63
C ARG A 526 2.39 11.47 12.57
N GLY A 527 1.68 12.61 12.59
CA GLY A 527 1.80 13.66 11.58
C GLY A 527 3.21 14.27 11.42
N TYR A 528 4.08 14.13 12.43
CA TYR A 528 5.48 14.57 12.35
C TYR A 528 6.37 13.59 11.58
N PHE A 529 6.03 12.29 11.58
CA PHE A 529 6.77 11.26 10.86
C PHE A 529 6.52 11.27 9.34
N PHE A 530 5.45 11.94 8.87
CA PHE A 530 5.00 11.90 7.46
C PHE A 530 5.07 13.25 6.70
N LYS A 531 5.89 14.22 7.15
CA LYS A 531 6.04 15.51 6.43
C LYS A 531 6.76 15.38 5.08
N ASN A 532 6.40 16.25 4.13
CA ASN A 532 6.68 16.15 2.69
C ASN A 532 8.15 16.46 2.28
N ARG A 533 9.12 15.65 2.74
CA ARG A 533 10.49 15.56 2.19
C ARG A 533 10.82 14.11 1.83
N ASN A 534 11.55 13.87 0.74
CA ASN A 534 11.81 12.51 0.22
C ASN A 534 12.45 11.56 1.25
N ALA A 535 13.32 12.06 2.14
CA ALA A 535 13.90 11.26 3.23
C ALA A 535 12.89 10.90 4.34
N MET A 536 11.85 11.72 4.57
CA MET A 536 10.82 11.45 5.59
C MET A 536 9.92 10.30 5.18
N LYS A 537 9.63 10.16 3.88
CA LYS A 537 8.72 9.11 3.40
C LYS A 537 9.24 7.72 3.72
N THR A 538 10.55 7.50 3.60
CA THR A 538 11.17 6.18 3.85
C THR A 538 11.61 6.04 5.31
N TYR A 539 12.50 6.90 5.80
CA TYR A 539 13.02 6.77 7.16
C TYR A 539 12.00 7.10 8.25
N GLY A 540 11.09 8.06 7.99
CA GLY A 540 10.01 8.39 8.92
C GLY A 540 9.01 7.25 9.10
N GLN A 541 8.72 6.49 8.03
CA GLN A 541 7.88 5.29 8.10
C GLN A 541 8.54 4.19 8.94
N PHE A 542 9.84 3.96 8.74
CA PHE A 542 10.58 2.96 9.52
C PHE A 542 10.67 3.34 11.00
N LEU A 543 10.93 4.61 11.30
CA LEU A 543 10.94 5.13 12.68
C LEU A 543 9.56 5.01 13.34
N TRP A 544 8.49 5.29 12.59
CA TRP A 544 7.12 5.15 13.09
C TRP A 544 6.77 3.70 13.41
N GLN A 545 7.11 2.77 12.51
CA GLN A 545 6.86 1.35 12.71
C GLN A 545 7.61 0.83 13.94
N HIS A 546 8.89 1.16 14.07
CA HIS A 546 9.71 0.81 15.23
C HIS A 546 9.14 1.37 16.54
N ALA A 547 8.73 2.64 16.55
CA ALA A 547 8.14 3.27 17.72
C ALA A 547 6.84 2.56 18.18
N ILE A 548 5.98 2.18 17.23
CA ILE A 548 4.73 1.47 17.52
C ILE A 548 4.99 0.04 18.01
N GLU A 549 5.88 -0.71 17.35
CA GLU A 549 6.28 -2.06 17.78
C GLU A 549 6.91 -2.03 19.19
N THR A 550 7.78 -1.04 19.47
CA THR A 550 8.36 -0.82 20.80
C THR A 550 7.31 -0.50 21.85
N GLY A 551 6.35 0.38 21.54
CA GLY A 551 5.22 0.67 22.43
C GLY A 551 4.38 -0.56 22.76
N MET A 552 4.02 -1.36 21.75
CA MET A 552 3.25 -2.59 21.93
C MET A 552 4.00 -3.60 22.81
N ALA A 553 5.30 -3.81 22.54
CA ALA A 553 6.14 -4.69 23.33
C ALA A 553 6.26 -4.19 24.78
N ALA A 554 6.56 -2.90 24.99
CA ALA A 554 6.68 -2.30 26.32
C ALA A 554 5.40 -2.47 27.15
N ARG A 555 4.23 -2.31 26.54
CA ARG A 555 2.96 -2.56 27.23
C ARG A 555 2.79 -4.02 27.64
N ARG A 556 3.06 -4.97 26.75
CA ARG A 556 2.93 -6.40 27.08
C ARG A 556 3.89 -6.84 28.16
N ILE A 557 5.12 -6.31 28.13
CA ILE A 557 6.09 -6.52 29.19
C ILE A 557 5.55 -5.96 30.51
N ALA A 558 5.04 -4.73 30.51
CA ALA A 558 4.45 -4.08 31.68
C ALA A 558 3.27 -4.87 32.30
N GLU A 559 2.40 -5.44 31.46
CA GLU A 559 1.30 -6.30 31.90
C GLU A 559 1.81 -7.57 32.59
N VAL A 560 2.80 -8.24 31.99
CA VAL A 560 3.33 -9.51 32.51
C VAL A 560 4.14 -9.30 33.79
N CYS A 561 4.87 -8.18 33.91
CA CYS A 561 5.63 -7.86 35.12
C CYS A 561 4.80 -7.14 36.21
N GLY A 562 3.51 -6.91 35.97
CA GLY A 562 2.61 -6.28 36.94
C GLY A 562 2.91 -4.80 37.21
N HIS A 563 3.41 -4.05 36.22
CA HIS A 563 3.59 -2.61 36.33
C HIS A 563 2.23 -1.90 36.51
N GLU A 564 2.19 -0.85 37.34
CA GLU A 564 0.94 -0.18 37.75
C GLU A 564 0.17 0.46 36.57
N ASP A 565 0.90 0.94 35.56
CA ASP A 565 0.32 1.55 34.37
C ASP A 565 0.97 1.04 33.07
N PRO A 566 0.45 -0.04 32.45
CA PRO A 566 0.95 -0.55 31.18
C PRO A 566 0.77 0.43 30.01
N GLU A 567 -0.23 1.30 30.06
CA GLU A 567 -0.47 2.31 29.03
C GLU A 567 0.56 3.44 29.09
N GLN A 568 1.09 3.74 30.28
CA GLN A 568 2.25 4.62 30.43
C GLN A 568 3.50 4.04 29.76
N ALA A 569 3.70 2.71 29.84
CA ALA A 569 4.79 2.01 29.15
C ALA A 569 4.62 2.03 27.63
N PHE A 570 3.39 1.88 27.12
CA PHE A 570 3.08 2.02 25.70
C PHE A 570 3.47 3.41 25.17
N VAL A 571 3.03 4.47 25.85
CA VAL A 571 3.35 5.86 25.48
C VAL A 571 4.85 6.10 25.53
N ALA A 572 5.51 5.71 26.62
CA ALA A 572 6.96 5.86 26.74
C ALA A 572 7.70 5.10 25.63
N GLY A 573 7.23 3.92 25.24
CA GLY A 573 7.76 3.15 24.13
C GLY A 573 7.56 3.78 22.75
N ILE A 574 6.45 4.46 22.48
CA ILE A 574 6.29 5.21 21.22
C ILE A 574 7.22 6.42 21.16
N MET A 575 7.41 7.08 22.30
CA MET A 575 8.14 8.34 22.37
C MET A 575 9.65 8.16 22.56
N HIS A 576 10.13 6.93 22.76
CA HIS A 576 11.50 6.66 23.17
C HIS A 576 12.53 7.18 22.15
N ASP A 577 12.24 7.03 20.85
CA ASP A 577 13.14 7.32 19.74
C ASP A 577 12.81 8.62 19.00
N ILE A 578 11.95 9.47 19.59
CA ILE A 578 11.48 10.71 18.94
C ILE A 578 12.62 11.66 18.55
N GLY A 579 13.77 11.59 19.22
CA GLY A 579 14.96 12.36 18.85
C GLY A 579 15.53 12.00 17.48
N LYS A 580 15.41 10.74 17.02
CA LYS A 580 15.83 10.34 15.67
C LYS A 580 15.00 11.08 14.61
N LEU A 581 13.71 11.26 14.87
CA LEU A 581 12.84 12.07 14.02
C LEU A 581 13.25 13.55 14.04
N VAL A 582 13.65 14.09 15.19
CA VAL A 582 14.14 15.48 15.29
C VAL A 582 15.39 15.68 14.43
N ILE A 583 16.37 14.78 14.52
CA ILE A 583 17.58 14.82 13.68
C ILE A 583 17.17 14.84 12.21
N LEU A 584 16.32 13.89 11.83
CA LEU A 584 15.84 13.71 10.47
C LEU A 584 15.05 14.94 9.94
N MET A 585 14.29 15.63 10.80
CA MET A 585 13.54 16.84 10.44
C MET A 585 14.41 18.09 10.30
N ILE A 586 15.42 18.23 11.15
CA ILE A 586 16.31 19.41 11.16
C ILE A 586 17.38 19.28 10.05
N ASP A 587 17.97 18.10 9.88
CA ASP A 587 19.06 17.85 8.93
C ASP A 587 19.02 16.40 8.40
N ASP A 588 18.33 16.21 7.26
CA ASP A 588 18.14 14.89 6.67
C ASP A 588 19.42 14.32 6.03
N GLU A 589 20.37 15.16 5.63
CA GLU A 589 21.68 14.72 5.15
C GLU A 589 22.53 14.19 6.31
N LYS A 590 22.50 14.84 7.47
CA LYS A 590 23.15 14.32 8.69
C LYS A 590 22.56 12.99 9.14
N TYR A 591 21.25 12.83 9.05
CA TYR A 591 20.62 11.54 9.35
C TYR A 591 21.11 10.44 8.39
N LYS A 592 21.25 10.73 7.09
CA LYS A 592 21.82 9.78 6.12
C LYS A 592 23.30 9.47 6.40
N GLU A 593 24.08 10.46 6.83
CA GLU A 593 25.47 10.28 7.26
C GLU A 593 25.56 9.30 8.43
N ILE A 594 24.70 9.46 9.46
CA ILE A 594 24.61 8.55 10.60
C ILE A 594 24.30 7.12 10.12
N GLN A 595 23.31 6.94 9.23
CA GLN A 595 23.01 5.60 8.70
C GLN A 595 24.18 5.00 7.91
N ARG A 596 24.96 5.81 7.18
CA ARG A 596 26.16 5.34 6.47
C ARG A 596 27.28 4.94 7.42
N LEU A 597 27.54 5.73 8.48
CA LEU A 597 28.54 5.42 9.50
C LEU A 597 28.24 4.09 10.19
N LYS A 598 26.97 3.83 10.53
CA LYS A 598 26.53 2.54 11.08
C LYS A 598 26.87 1.35 10.17
N VAL A 599 26.70 1.49 8.85
CA VAL A 599 26.93 0.39 7.89
C VAL A 599 28.41 0.23 7.56
N ILE A 600 29.13 1.32 7.30
CA ILE A 600 30.51 1.30 6.80
C ILE A 600 31.49 1.06 7.95
N GLU A 601 31.29 1.74 9.08
CA GLU A 601 32.20 1.72 10.22
C GLU A 601 31.73 0.78 11.34
N LYS A 602 30.54 0.17 11.19
CA LYS A 602 29.94 -0.76 12.16
C LYS A 602 29.76 -0.15 13.55
N LEU A 603 29.58 1.17 13.61
CA LEU A 603 29.30 1.90 14.85
C LEU A 603 27.88 1.60 15.34
N SER A 604 27.70 1.57 16.66
CA SER A 604 26.37 1.64 17.25
C SER A 604 25.69 2.96 16.90
N THR A 605 24.36 3.01 17.03
CA THR A 605 23.59 4.24 16.74
C THR A 605 24.06 5.42 17.59
N LEU A 606 24.32 5.20 18.88
CA LEU A 606 24.81 6.25 19.78
C LEU A 606 26.20 6.75 19.38
N GLU A 607 27.09 5.85 18.98
CA GLU A 607 28.45 6.20 18.53
C GLU A 607 28.39 7.01 17.22
N ALA A 608 27.62 6.54 16.24
CA ALA A 608 27.46 7.23 14.96
C ALA A 608 26.82 8.63 15.11
N GLU A 609 25.84 8.78 16.01
CA GLU A 609 25.23 10.07 16.32
C GLU A 609 26.18 11.00 17.07
N THR A 610 26.91 10.47 18.06
CA THR A 610 27.91 11.25 18.80
C THR A 610 29.02 11.73 17.87
N GLU A 611 29.47 10.89 16.94
CA GLU A 611 30.48 11.23 15.93
C GLU A 611 29.97 12.30 14.95
N ALA A 612 28.73 12.16 14.46
CA ALA A 612 28.18 13.06 13.45
C ALA A 612 27.68 14.40 14.03
N LEU A 613 27.14 14.38 15.25
CA LEU A 613 26.35 15.48 15.86
C LEU A 613 26.90 15.97 17.21
N GLY A 614 27.69 15.18 17.92
CA GLY A 614 28.15 15.47 19.29
C GLY A 614 27.12 15.21 20.40
N MET A 615 25.95 14.68 20.05
CA MET A 615 24.87 14.32 20.97
C MET A 615 24.05 13.18 20.37
N ASP A 616 23.50 12.30 21.22
CA ASP A 616 22.63 11.21 20.79
C ASP A 616 21.13 11.61 20.70
N HIS A 617 20.35 10.76 20.03
CA HIS A 617 18.91 10.95 19.89
C HIS A 617 18.16 10.91 21.22
N ALA A 618 18.65 10.19 22.23
CA ALA A 618 17.97 10.09 23.52
C ALA A 618 17.98 11.44 24.26
N ALA A 619 19.12 12.12 24.25
CA ALA A 619 19.27 13.48 24.78
C ALA A 619 18.45 14.50 24.00
N LEU A 620 18.44 14.41 22.67
CA LEU A 620 17.64 15.31 21.85
C LEU A 620 16.13 15.09 22.03
N GLY A 621 15.71 13.83 22.16
CA GLY A 621 14.33 13.45 22.44
C GLY A 621 13.86 13.99 23.79
N ARG A 622 14.69 13.92 24.82
CA ARG A 622 14.41 14.50 26.15
C ARG A 622 14.09 15.99 26.08
N LEU A 623 14.90 16.77 25.37
CA LEU A 623 14.69 18.21 25.19
C LEU A 623 13.33 18.49 24.51
N LEU A 624 12.95 17.68 23.53
CA LEU A 624 11.64 17.80 22.89
C LEU A 624 10.49 17.45 23.86
N MET A 625 10.64 16.39 24.67
CA MET A 625 9.62 16.00 25.65
C MET A 625 9.43 17.06 26.73
N GLU A 626 10.51 17.73 27.16
CA GLU A 626 10.44 18.87 28.08
C GLU A 626 9.72 20.06 27.43
N LYS A 627 10.04 20.39 26.18
CA LYS A 627 9.34 21.45 25.41
C LYS A 627 7.85 21.16 25.26
N TRP A 628 7.48 19.89 25.08
CA TRP A 628 6.08 19.46 24.98
C TRP A 628 5.40 19.29 26.34
N HIS A 629 6.08 19.58 27.44
CA HIS A 629 5.58 19.41 28.81
C HIS A 629 5.04 18.00 29.07
N MET A 630 5.68 16.98 28.49
CA MET A 630 5.30 15.58 28.65
C MET A 630 5.53 15.13 30.11
N PRO A 631 4.84 14.09 30.60
CA PRO A 631 5.07 13.55 31.93
C PRO A 631 6.54 13.16 32.16
N GLU A 632 7.06 13.42 33.37
CA GLU A 632 8.46 13.17 33.72
C GLU A 632 8.89 11.72 33.42
N ALA A 633 8.02 10.75 33.68
CA ALA A 633 8.25 9.34 33.36
C ALA A 633 8.57 9.10 31.86
N VAL A 634 7.82 9.75 30.95
CA VAL A 634 8.06 9.62 29.50
C VAL A 634 9.39 10.26 29.13
N GLN A 635 9.66 11.44 29.67
CA GLN A 635 10.91 12.16 29.38
C GLN A 635 12.14 11.43 29.96
N VAL A 636 12.03 10.75 31.11
CA VAL A 636 13.11 9.90 31.65
C VAL A 636 13.31 8.65 30.79
N CYS A 637 12.23 7.96 30.40
CA CYS A 637 12.35 6.81 29.49
C CYS A 637 12.99 7.18 28.15
N THR A 638 12.59 8.31 27.54
CA THR A 638 13.21 8.81 26.31
C THR A 638 14.71 9.08 26.48
N GLN A 639 15.15 9.63 27.61
CA GLN A 639 16.57 9.91 27.85
C GLN A 639 17.41 8.65 28.12
N PHE A 640 16.85 7.70 28.87
CA PHE A 640 17.64 6.61 29.48
C PHE A 640 17.33 5.23 28.91
N HIS A 641 16.53 5.07 27.85
CA HIS A 641 16.20 3.75 27.31
C HIS A 641 17.42 2.93 26.83
N HIS A 642 18.50 3.57 26.35
CA HIS A 642 19.77 2.86 26.06
C HIS A 642 20.67 2.68 27.29
N ARG A 643 20.42 3.43 28.37
CA ARG A 643 21.21 3.44 29.61
C ARG A 643 20.29 3.30 30.82
N HIS A 644 19.42 2.29 30.79
CA HIS A 644 18.32 2.14 31.73
C HIS A 644 18.79 2.04 33.20
N ALA A 645 19.99 1.51 33.43
CA ALA A 645 20.61 1.43 34.74
C ALA A 645 20.99 2.81 35.34
N ASP A 646 21.18 3.82 34.50
CA ASP A 646 21.55 5.18 34.91
C ASP A 646 20.32 6.08 35.17
N ALA A 647 19.10 5.55 34.97
CA ALA A 647 17.87 6.30 35.16
C ALA A 647 17.69 6.69 36.64
N PRO A 648 17.63 7.99 36.98
CA PRO A 648 17.57 8.44 38.38
C PRO A 648 16.21 8.15 39.04
N GLN A 649 15.15 8.03 38.23
CA GLN A 649 13.78 7.73 38.63
C GLN A 649 13.14 6.82 37.56
N PHE A 650 12.00 6.20 37.86
CA PHE A 650 11.27 5.35 36.90
C PHE A 650 12.11 4.22 36.28
N GLY A 651 13.11 3.70 37.01
CA GLY A 651 14.01 2.63 36.54
C GLY A 651 13.29 1.39 35.99
N PRO A 652 12.29 0.82 36.69
CA PRO A 652 11.52 -0.32 36.18
C PRO A 652 10.81 -0.02 34.85
N LEU A 653 10.16 1.14 34.73
CA LEU A 653 9.49 1.56 33.48
C LEU A 653 10.51 1.78 32.36
N THR A 654 11.67 2.34 32.67
CA THR A 654 12.75 2.56 31.70
C THR A 654 13.33 1.23 31.21
N ALA A 655 13.49 0.23 32.09
CA ALA A 655 13.91 -1.12 31.73
C ALA A 655 12.85 -1.83 30.86
N VAL A 656 11.57 -1.63 31.16
CA VAL A 656 10.46 -2.14 30.32
C VAL A 656 10.52 -1.55 28.90
N VAL A 657 10.75 -0.24 28.76
CA VAL A 657 10.87 0.42 27.45
C VAL A 657 12.14 -0.03 26.72
N ALA A 658 13.27 -0.13 27.42
CA ALA A 658 14.53 -0.64 26.87
C ALA A 658 14.36 -2.08 26.33
N TYR A 659 13.62 -2.91 27.05
CA TYR A 659 13.35 -4.28 26.62
C TYR A 659 12.33 -4.36 25.49
N GLY A 660 11.34 -3.47 25.49
CA GLY A 660 10.42 -3.30 24.36
C GLY A 660 11.16 -2.92 23.08
N ASN A 661 12.14 -2.01 23.18
CA ASN A 661 13.01 -1.61 22.06
C ASN A 661 13.80 -2.82 21.51
N TYR A 662 14.44 -3.58 22.40
CA TYR A 662 15.14 -4.82 22.04
C TYR A 662 14.22 -5.83 21.33
N LEU A 663 13.00 -6.04 21.84
CA LEU A 663 12.05 -6.98 21.23
C LEU A 663 11.51 -6.47 19.88
N SER A 664 11.38 -5.16 19.67
CA SER A 664 11.03 -4.59 18.37
C SER A 664 12.12 -4.88 17.34
N HIS A 665 13.40 -4.69 17.67
CA HIS A 665 14.49 -5.01 16.74
C HIS A 665 14.65 -6.51 16.44
N THR A 666 14.31 -7.39 17.40
CA THR A 666 14.50 -8.84 17.24
C THR A 666 13.30 -9.58 16.68
N LEU A 667 12.08 -9.09 16.93
CA LEU A 667 10.82 -9.74 16.52
C LEU A 667 10.00 -8.91 15.54
N GLY A 668 10.28 -7.61 15.43
CA GLY A 668 9.58 -6.67 14.55
C GLY A 668 9.96 -6.84 13.08
N SER A 669 9.26 -6.10 12.23
CA SER A 669 9.42 -6.15 10.77
C SER A 669 9.96 -4.86 10.18
N HIS A 670 10.29 -3.89 11.03
CA HIS A 670 10.88 -2.63 10.60
C HIS A 670 12.34 -2.83 10.15
N PRO A 671 12.80 -2.11 9.10
CA PRO A 671 14.14 -2.33 8.52
C PRO A 671 15.27 -1.56 9.21
N LEU A 672 15.05 -1.02 10.41
CA LEU A 672 16.11 -0.32 11.16
C LEU A 672 16.94 -1.35 11.91
N ASN A 673 18.15 -1.63 11.43
CA ASN A 673 19.13 -2.38 12.20
C ASN A 673 19.88 -1.44 13.15
N ASP A 674 19.54 -1.50 14.43
CA ASP A 674 20.51 -1.19 15.49
C ASP A 674 21.17 -2.52 15.85
N HIS A 675 22.50 -2.58 15.84
CA HIS A 675 23.27 -3.77 16.19
C HIS A 675 23.10 -4.08 17.69
N LEU A 676 21.92 -4.56 18.07
CA LEU A 676 21.57 -5.01 19.41
C LEU A 676 21.45 -6.53 19.41
N GLU A 677 22.47 -7.23 18.91
CA GLU A 677 22.67 -8.66 19.17
C GLU A 677 23.35 -8.87 20.53
N ASP A 678 22.96 -8.09 21.54
CA ASP A 678 23.57 -8.15 22.86
C ASP A 678 22.70 -9.04 23.77
N GLU A 679 22.78 -10.35 23.55
CA GLU A 679 22.20 -11.37 24.43
C GLU A 679 22.44 -11.07 25.94
N PRO A 680 23.63 -10.59 26.37
CA PRO A 680 23.85 -10.12 27.74
C PRO A 680 22.88 -9.02 28.21
N LEU A 681 22.56 -8.03 27.36
CA LEU A 681 21.61 -6.96 27.68
C LEU A 681 20.20 -7.52 27.81
N ALA A 682 19.80 -8.43 26.92
CA ALA A 682 18.50 -9.10 26.98
C ALA A 682 18.33 -9.89 28.28
N HIS A 683 19.35 -10.64 28.70
CA HIS A 683 19.35 -11.38 29.96
C HIS A 683 19.33 -10.46 31.18
N ALA A 684 20.08 -9.35 31.15
CA ALA A 684 20.06 -8.34 32.23
C ALA A 684 18.68 -7.70 32.38
N LEU A 685 18.04 -7.32 31.27
CA LEU A 685 16.70 -6.73 31.27
C LEU A 685 15.63 -7.74 31.74
N GLN A 686 15.71 -9.01 31.30
CA GLN A 686 14.83 -10.08 31.78
C GLN A 686 14.94 -10.28 33.29
N ALA A 687 16.16 -10.23 33.83
CA ALA A 687 16.39 -10.35 35.26
C ALA A 687 15.82 -9.15 36.05
N ILE A 688 16.01 -7.93 35.56
CA ILE A 688 15.46 -6.70 36.18
C ILE A 688 13.93 -6.70 36.19
N ILE A 689 13.31 -7.20 35.11
CA ILE A 689 11.85 -7.24 34.95
C ILE A 689 11.22 -8.46 35.66
N GLY A 690 12.03 -9.45 36.07
CA GLY A 690 11.58 -10.62 36.80
C GLY A 690 10.84 -11.66 35.95
N LEU A 691 11.17 -11.76 34.65
CA LEU A 691 10.53 -12.72 33.74
C LEU A 691 11.13 -14.13 33.89
N ASN A 692 10.28 -15.13 34.16
CA ASN A 692 10.68 -16.53 34.10
C ASN A 692 10.62 -17.08 32.65
N ALA A 693 11.32 -18.18 32.37
CA ALA A 693 11.45 -18.75 31.02
C ALA A 693 10.09 -19.10 30.36
N SER A 694 9.13 -19.58 31.14
CA SER A 694 7.78 -19.91 30.65
C SER A 694 6.97 -18.66 30.27
N SER A 695 7.00 -17.63 31.12
CA SER A 695 6.35 -16.34 30.85
C SER A 695 6.98 -15.64 29.65
N TYR A 696 8.29 -15.80 29.46
CA TYR A 696 9.02 -15.21 28.35
C TYR A 696 8.60 -15.77 26.98
N MET A 697 8.46 -17.09 26.85
CA MET A 697 8.03 -17.72 25.59
C MET A 697 6.62 -17.29 25.19
N LEU A 698 5.69 -17.25 26.16
CA LEU A 698 4.32 -16.79 25.91
C LEU A 698 4.28 -15.30 25.55
N LEU A 699 5.09 -14.48 26.24
CA LEU A 699 5.23 -13.05 25.96
C LEU A 699 5.72 -12.81 24.52
N LYS A 700 6.72 -13.55 24.06
CA LYS A 700 7.22 -13.47 22.66
C LYS A 700 6.14 -13.80 21.64
N VAL A 701 5.39 -14.88 21.84
CA VAL A 701 4.30 -15.28 20.93
C VAL A 701 3.22 -14.22 20.87
N ASN A 702 2.84 -13.65 22.02
CA ASN A 702 1.82 -12.61 22.09
C ASN A 702 2.28 -11.30 21.45
N ILE A 703 3.53 -10.89 21.68
CA ILE A 703 4.12 -9.70 21.04
C ILE A 703 4.20 -9.89 19.52
N LEU A 704 4.65 -11.05 19.04
CA LEU A 704 4.72 -11.35 17.61
C LEU A 704 3.32 -11.34 16.96
N ALA A 705 2.33 -11.90 17.65
CA ALA A 705 0.93 -11.83 17.22
C ALA A 705 0.41 -10.39 17.21
N ASP A 706 0.74 -9.57 18.22
CA ASP A 706 0.37 -8.15 18.25
C ASP A 706 1.02 -7.39 17.08
N PHE A 707 2.28 -7.70 16.73
CA PHE A 707 2.97 -7.09 15.58
C PHE A 707 2.29 -7.45 14.26
N GLN A 708 1.97 -8.73 14.05
CA GLN A 708 1.35 -9.24 12.82
C GLN A 708 -0.11 -8.79 12.64
N ASN A 709 -0.83 -8.54 13.73
CA ASN A 709 -2.25 -8.17 13.70
C ASN A 709 -2.48 -6.66 13.86
N SER A 710 -1.43 -5.85 14.01
CA SER A 710 -1.57 -4.40 14.24
C SER A 710 -1.85 -3.65 12.94
N GLU A 711 -3.12 -3.31 12.71
CA GLU A 711 -3.54 -2.34 11.68
C GLU A 711 -2.98 -0.92 11.93
N ILE A 712 -2.29 -0.67 13.05
CA ILE A 712 -1.61 0.60 13.34
C ILE A 712 -0.31 0.73 12.53
N VAL A 713 0.26 -0.40 12.11
CA VAL A 713 1.50 -0.52 11.33
C VAL A 713 1.22 -0.50 9.81
N GLY A 714 0.10 -1.07 9.37
CA GLY A 714 -0.23 -1.26 7.96
C GLY A 714 -1.22 -0.25 7.38
N GLU A 715 -0.76 0.97 7.08
CA GLU A 715 -1.40 1.86 6.10
C GLU A 715 -0.29 2.71 5.44
N SER A 716 0.26 2.20 4.35
CA SER A 716 1.20 2.87 3.43
C SER A 716 0.49 3.37 2.18
#